data_AF-A0AA91IY60-F1
#
_entry.id   AF-A0AA91IY60-F1
#
_cell.length_a   1.000
_cell.length_b   1.000
_cell.length_c   1.000
_cell.angle_alpha   90.00
_cell.angle_beta   90.00
_cell.angle_gamma   90.00
#
_symmetry.space_group_name_H-M   'P 1'
#
loop_
_entity.id
_entity.type
_entity.pdbx_description
1 polymer ?
#
loop_
_entity_poly.entity_id
_entity_poly.type
_entity_poly.pdbx_seq_one_letter_code
_entity_poly.pdbx_strand_id
1 'polypeptide(L)'
;MGPSGNGVGSAPGRQKLEKVVIRFAGDSGDGMQLTGDRFTSEAALFGNDLATQPNYPAEIRAPQGTLPGVSSFQIQIADFDILTAGDRPDVLVAMNPAALKANIGDLPRGGMVIVNSDEFTKRNLAKIGYETNPLETEELSDYVVVPVAMTSLTLGAVEAIGATKKDGARAKNMFALGLLSWMYGRELESSERFIKEKFAKKPDVADANVLALKAGWNYGETTEAFGTTYEIAPAKLPAGEYRQISGNTAMAYGVIVAGQLADTQVVLGTYPITPASDILHELSKYKNFNVLTFQAEDEIAGIGAAIGASYGGALGVTSTSGPGLALKAEALGLAVMTELPLLLINVQRGGPSTGLPTKTEQADLMQALYGRNGESPVAVVAPCTPSDCFDAAIEAVRIAVTYRTPVVLLSDGAIANGSEPWRIPDVSAMAPIDQNLAKAGEDFAPYARDPETLARQFAIPGTPGLEHRIGGLEKANGSGAISYEPANHDLMVRLRQAKIDGIKVPDLVVDDPSGDAELLMLGWGSSYGPIAEACRRVRRGGVKVAQAHLRNLNPLPANLGEVLRRYPKVVLPEMNLGQLALLLRGRYLVDIQSVTKVTGQAFLADEVEGIIDDALAGTLADRENEKASLARAAAVTIAGTAGANS
;
A
#
# COMPACT_ATOMS: atom_id res chain seq x y z
N MET A 1 59.75 35.90 -8.84
CA MET A 1 59.33 34.69 -9.59
C MET A 1 59.25 33.55 -8.59
N GLY A 2 58.14 32.88 -8.31
CA GLY A 2 56.73 33.01 -8.70
C GLY A 2 55.85 32.81 -7.45
N PRO A 3 54.52 32.97 -7.55
CA PRO A 3 53.64 33.06 -6.40
C PRO A 3 53.22 31.69 -5.86
N SER A 4 53.03 31.67 -4.55
CA SER A 4 52.41 30.63 -3.72
C SER A 4 51.07 30.14 -4.27
N GLY A 5 50.98 28.84 -4.52
CA GLY A 5 49.71 28.17 -4.82
C GLY A 5 48.87 28.04 -3.55
N ASN A 6 47.76 28.76 -3.53
CA ASN A 6 46.70 28.60 -2.55
C ASN A 6 46.17 27.15 -2.60
N GLY A 7 46.11 26.52 -1.43
CA GLY A 7 45.37 25.28 -1.23
C GLY A 7 43.91 25.48 -1.62
N VAL A 8 43.46 24.65 -2.55
CA VAL A 8 42.05 24.48 -2.88
C VAL A 8 41.34 24.04 -1.60
N GLY A 9 40.31 24.79 -1.21
CA GLY A 9 39.46 24.45 -0.06
C GLY A 9 38.94 23.02 -0.21
N SER A 10 39.18 22.19 0.80
CA SER A 10 38.59 20.86 0.88
C SER A 10 37.07 20.99 0.87
N ALA A 11 36.41 20.26 -0.01
CA ALA A 11 34.96 20.08 0.06
C ALA A 11 34.55 19.68 1.49
N PRO A 12 33.41 20.17 2.00
CA PRO A 12 32.90 19.73 3.30
C PRO A 12 32.83 18.20 3.33
N GLY A 13 33.44 17.57 4.35
CA GLY A 13 33.53 16.12 4.43
C GLY A 13 32.14 15.50 4.48
N ARG A 14 31.83 14.57 3.58
CA ARG A 14 30.55 13.85 3.57
C ARG A 14 30.49 12.86 4.74
N GLN A 15 29.46 12.96 5.58
CA GLN A 15 29.17 11.94 6.59
C GLN A 15 28.46 10.76 5.94
N LYS A 16 28.99 9.56 6.15
CA LYS A 16 28.34 8.34 5.67
C LYS A 16 27.19 7.95 6.59
N LEU A 17 26.04 7.68 6.00
CA LEU A 17 24.86 7.13 6.68
C LEU A 17 24.49 5.80 6.04
N GLU A 18 24.11 4.81 6.84
CA GLU A 18 23.59 3.52 6.34
C GLU A 18 22.13 3.68 5.85
N LYS A 19 21.37 4.58 6.47
CA LYS A 19 20.00 4.94 6.09
C LYS A 19 19.65 6.36 6.48
N VAL A 20 18.60 6.90 5.87
CA VAL A 20 17.93 8.11 6.35
C VAL A 20 16.45 8.08 6.01
N VAL A 21 15.63 8.68 6.87
CA VAL A 21 14.20 8.89 6.65
C VAL A 21 13.93 10.40 6.49
N ILE A 22 13.32 10.78 5.38
CA ILE A 22 13.03 12.17 5.04
C ILE A 22 11.52 12.31 4.89
N ARG A 23 10.95 13.34 5.50
CA ARG A 23 9.54 13.68 5.34
C ARG A 23 9.38 15.10 4.78
N PHE A 24 8.77 15.20 3.61
CA PHE A 24 8.29 16.46 3.06
C PHE A 24 6.86 16.71 3.54
N ALA A 25 6.58 17.88 4.09
CA ALA A 25 5.26 18.25 4.58
C ALA A 25 4.86 19.66 4.14
N GLY A 26 3.62 19.81 3.69
CA GLY A 26 3.08 21.07 3.18
C GLY A 26 1.57 20.99 2.98
N ASP A 27 0.97 22.01 2.38
CA ASP A 27 -0.46 21.96 2.08
C ASP A 27 -0.75 21.05 0.88
N SER A 28 -1.95 20.48 0.83
CA SER A 28 -2.46 19.84 -0.38
C SER A 28 -2.37 20.80 -1.57
N GLY A 29 -1.71 20.37 -2.64
CA GLY A 29 -1.44 21.18 -3.83
C GLY A 29 -0.10 21.92 -3.84
N ASP A 30 0.68 21.93 -2.75
CA ASP A 30 2.06 22.45 -2.72
C ASP A 30 3.07 21.52 -3.42
N GLY A 31 2.63 20.37 -3.93
CA GLY A 31 3.46 19.47 -4.72
C GLY A 31 4.42 18.59 -3.90
N MET A 32 4.14 18.36 -2.61
CA MET A 32 4.98 17.50 -1.74
C MET A 32 5.10 16.07 -2.27
N GLN A 33 3.99 15.52 -2.81
CA GLN A 33 3.97 14.21 -3.46
C GLN A 33 4.91 14.19 -4.67
N LEU A 34 4.86 15.22 -5.51
CA LEU A 34 5.72 15.33 -6.68
C LEU A 34 7.20 15.43 -6.29
N THR A 35 7.52 16.25 -5.29
CA THR A 35 8.89 16.38 -4.77
C THR A 35 9.39 15.06 -4.20
N GLY A 36 8.57 14.38 -3.40
CA GLY A 36 8.86 13.05 -2.86
C GLY A 36 9.09 12.00 -3.94
N ASP A 37 8.19 11.90 -4.92
CA ASP A 37 8.33 10.98 -6.05
C ASP A 37 9.62 11.23 -6.85
N ARG A 38 10.00 12.50 -7.03
CA ARG A 38 11.25 12.82 -7.75
C ARG A 38 12.48 12.41 -6.97
N PHE A 39 12.52 12.74 -5.69
CA PHE A 39 13.62 12.33 -4.83
C PHE A 39 13.73 10.79 -4.77
N THR A 40 12.59 10.09 -4.78
CA THR A 40 12.52 8.63 -4.87
C THR A 40 13.14 8.10 -6.17
N SER A 41 12.79 8.71 -7.31
CA SER A 41 13.37 8.34 -8.61
C SER A 41 14.89 8.60 -8.65
N GLU A 42 15.39 9.70 -8.06
CA GLU A 42 16.82 9.98 -7.96
C GLU A 42 17.55 8.93 -7.10
N ALA A 43 16.98 8.56 -5.96
CA ALA A 43 17.54 7.54 -5.08
C ALA A 43 17.60 6.16 -5.76
N ALA A 44 16.54 5.78 -6.48
CA ALA A 44 16.52 4.53 -7.25
C ALA A 44 17.59 4.51 -8.35
N LEU A 45 17.76 5.61 -9.09
CA LEU A 45 18.77 5.72 -10.16
C LEU A 45 20.20 5.63 -9.61
N PHE A 46 20.44 6.11 -8.39
CA PHE A 46 21.72 5.97 -7.70
C PHE A 46 21.97 4.54 -7.19
N GLY A 47 20.94 3.69 -7.18
CA GLY A 47 21.01 2.31 -6.70
C GLY A 47 20.79 2.15 -5.20
N ASN A 48 20.17 3.12 -4.53
CA ASN A 48 19.71 2.91 -3.16
C ASN A 48 18.47 2.01 -3.15
N ASP A 49 18.34 1.23 -2.08
CA ASP A 49 17.05 0.65 -1.76
C ASP A 49 16.17 1.71 -1.10
N LEU A 50 14.86 1.61 -1.30
CA LEU A 50 13.92 2.65 -0.87
C LEU A 50 12.54 2.10 -0.52
N ALA A 51 11.85 2.82 0.35
CA ALA A 51 10.44 2.62 0.62
C ALA A 51 9.76 3.97 0.86
N THR A 52 8.55 4.13 0.32
CA THR A 52 7.80 5.40 0.42
C THR A 52 6.46 5.22 1.11
N GLN A 53 6.01 6.29 1.76
CA GLN A 53 4.68 6.38 2.36
C GLN A 53 4.06 7.76 2.07
N PRO A 54 3.24 7.87 1.03
CA PRO A 54 2.37 9.01 0.82
C PRO A 54 1.32 9.15 1.93
N ASN A 55 1.09 10.37 2.40
CA ASN A 55 0.02 10.70 3.33
C ASN A 55 -0.82 11.86 2.79
N TYR A 56 -2.06 11.56 2.43
CA TYR A 56 -3.00 12.52 1.90
C TYR A 56 -3.97 13.00 2.99
N PRO A 57 -4.29 14.31 3.01
CA PRO A 57 -5.34 14.81 3.88
C PRO A 57 -6.69 14.19 3.52
N ALA A 58 -7.56 14.04 4.52
CA ALA A 58 -8.91 13.51 4.30
C ALA A 58 -9.76 14.47 3.45
N GLU A 59 -9.48 15.78 3.52
CA GLU A 59 -10.19 16.81 2.76
C GLU A 59 -9.47 17.14 1.44
N ILE A 60 -10.19 17.03 0.32
CA ILE A 60 -9.65 17.35 -1.02
C ILE A 60 -9.29 18.84 -1.14
N ARG A 61 -10.00 19.73 -0.43
CA ARG A 61 -9.79 21.19 -0.44
C ARG A 61 -9.91 21.80 0.95
N ALA A 62 -9.13 21.30 1.90
CA ALA A 62 -8.95 22.03 3.16
C ALA A 62 -8.39 23.43 2.89
N PRO A 63 -8.74 24.44 3.69
CA PRO A 63 -8.14 25.77 3.58
C PRO A 63 -6.61 25.72 3.74
N GLN A 64 -5.88 26.43 2.88
CA GLN A 64 -4.42 26.49 2.97
C GLN A 64 -3.92 27.03 4.32
N GLY A 65 -2.87 26.38 4.84
CA GLY A 65 -2.27 26.65 6.14
C GLY A 65 -3.13 26.18 7.31
N THR A 66 -3.88 25.09 7.16
CA THR A 66 -4.65 24.45 8.24
C THR A 66 -4.22 23.00 8.45
N LEU A 67 -4.37 22.48 9.67
CA LEU A 67 -3.98 21.10 10.00
C LEU A 67 -4.69 20.04 9.13
N PRO A 68 -6.00 20.12 8.85
CA PRO A 68 -6.68 19.14 8.00
C PRO A 68 -6.20 19.13 6.54
N GLY A 69 -5.52 20.20 6.09
CA GLY A 69 -4.98 20.32 4.74
C GLY A 69 -3.54 19.87 4.55
N VAL A 70 -2.87 19.44 5.63
CA VAL A 70 -1.49 18.99 5.57
C VAL A 70 -1.41 17.68 4.80
N SER A 71 -0.55 17.66 3.79
CA SER A 71 -0.09 16.46 3.09
C SER A 71 1.39 16.24 3.39
N SER A 72 1.77 14.99 3.55
CA SER A 72 3.17 14.62 3.67
C SER A 72 3.56 13.44 2.77
N PHE A 73 4.85 13.36 2.47
CA PHE A 73 5.46 12.26 1.76
C PHE A 73 6.72 11.86 2.54
N GLN A 74 6.75 10.62 3.01
CA GLN A 74 7.92 10.06 3.67
C GLN A 74 8.64 9.11 2.74
N ILE A 75 9.97 9.16 2.76
CA ILE A 75 10.85 8.25 2.08
C ILE A 75 11.96 7.80 3.03
N GLN A 76 12.21 6.50 3.06
CA GLN A 76 13.44 5.94 3.59
C GLN A 76 14.33 5.52 2.42
N ILE A 77 15.62 5.84 2.50
CA ILE A 77 16.66 5.35 1.60
C ILE A 77 17.76 4.70 2.42
N ALA A 78 18.34 3.61 1.91
CA ALA A 78 19.37 2.85 2.60
C ALA A 78 20.40 2.24 1.65
N ASP A 79 21.54 1.82 2.20
CA ASP A 79 22.57 1.00 1.53
C ASP A 79 22.39 -0.51 1.75
N PHE A 80 21.23 -0.91 2.30
CA PHE A 80 20.81 -2.28 2.52
C PHE A 80 19.30 -2.43 2.26
N ASP A 81 18.83 -3.68 2.21
CA ASP A 81 17.43 -4.04 1.98
C ASP A 81 16.49 -3.54 3.10
N ILE A 82 15.51 -2.72 2.75
CA ILE A 82 14.53 -2.11 3.66
C ILE A 82 13.10 -2.44 3.26
N LEU A 83 12.23 -2.63 4.25
CA LEU A 83 10.86 -3.12 4.05
C LEU A 83 9.79 -2.12 4.50
N THR A 84 10.20 -0.96 4.98
CA THR A 84 9.32 0.08 5.54
C THR A 84 9.83 1.45 5.14
N ALA A 85 8.93 2.43 5.03
CA ALA A 85 9.30 3.83 4.78
C ALA A 85 9.91 4.54 6.01
N GLY A 86 10.26 3.80 7.06
CA GLY A 86 10.83 4.29 8.32
C GLY A 86 9.79 4.64 9.37
N ASP A 87 10.14 4.44 10.64
CA ASP A 87 9.21 4.70 11.74
C ASP A 87 9.04 6.21 11.97
N ARG A 88 10.16 6.93 11.94
CA ARG A 88 10.26 8.36 12.24
C ARG A 88 11.20 9.04 11.24
N PRO A 89 10.92 10.29 10.84
CA PRO A 89 11.85 11.05 10.01
C PRO A 89 13.13 11.37 10.80
N ASP A 90 14.28 11.40 10.12
CA ASP A 90 15.50 12.05 10.59
C ASP A 90 15.52 13.52 10.15
N VAL A 91 14.90 13.82 9.00
CA VAL A 91 14.78 15.16 8.43
C VAL A 91 13.32 15.46 8.10
N LEU A 92 12.80 16.55 8.68
CA LEU A 92 11.49 17.11 8.35
C LEU A 92 11.65 18.39 7.53
N VAL A 93 11.14 18.39 6.30
CA VAL A 93 11.01 19.59 5.47
C VAL A 93 9.58 20.13 5.61
N ALA A 94 9.41 21.23 6.34
CA ALA A 94 8.11 21.84 6.61
C ALA A 94 7.92 23.14 5.81
N MET A 95 6.98 23.10 4.86
CA MET A 95 6.71 24.23 3.97
C MET A 95 5.92 25.36 4.61
N ASN A 96 5.29 25.13 5.76
CA ASN A 96 4.52 26.13 6.49
C ASN A 96 4.35 25.71 7.98
N PRO A 97 3.82 26.59 8.86
CA PRO A 97 3.62 26.27 10.27
C PRO A 97 2.66 25.10 10.54
N ALA A 98 1.68 24.86 9.68
CA ALA A 98 0.73 23.76 9.84
C ALA A 98 1.41 22.40 9.63
N ALA A 99 2.24 22.32 8.57
CA ALA A 99 3.08 21.17 8.28
C ALA A 99 4.06 20.87 9.43
N LEU A 100 4.67 21.91 10.02
CA LEU A 100 5.52 21.76 11.20
C LEU A 100 4.71 21.18 12.36
N LYS A 101 3.62 21.84 12.77
CA LYS A 101 2.79 21.45 13.92
C LYS A 101 2.24 20.03 13.80
N ALA A 102 1.87 19.61 12.59
CA ALA A 102 1.30 18.30 12.33
C ALA A 102 2.32 17.15 12.36
N ASN A 103 3.63 17.42 12.21
CA ASN A 103 4.64 16.37 12.03
C ASN A 103 5.80 16.43 13.03
N ILE A 104 6.00 17.55 13.74
CA ILE A 104 7.16 17.74 14.63
C ILE A 104 7.22 16.70 15.75
N GLY A 105 6.07 16.22 16.24
CA GLY A 105 6.02 15.19 17.29
C GLY A 105 6.58 13.83 16.88
N ASP A 106 6.68 13.55 15.58
CA ASP A 106 7.26 12.29 15.08
C ASP A 106 8.79 12.38 14.94
N LEU A 107 9.35 13.59 14.87
CA LEU A 107 10.79 13.81 14.73
C LEU A 107 11.49 13.51 16.08
N PRO A 108 12.52 12.66 16.11
CA PRO A 108 13.27 12.39 17.33
C PRO A 108 14.10 13.62 17.74
N ARG A 109 14.49 13.66 19.02
CA ARG A 109 15.44 14.67 19.53
C ARG A 109 16.74 14.63 18.72
N GLY A 110 17.26 15.80 18.39
CA GLY A 110 18.43 15.96 17.51
C GLY A 110 18.13 15.82 16.02
N GLY A 111 16.90 15.47 15.63
CA GLY A 111 16.46 15.46 14.23
C GLY A 111 16.51 16.85 13.60
N MET A 112 16.61 16.89 12.27
CA MET A 112 16.73 18.13 11.52
C MET A 112 15.36 18.63 11.05
N VAL A 113 15.11 19.93 11.24
CA VAL A 113 13.91 20.61 10.73
C VAL A 113 14.33 21.68 9.73
N ILE A 114 14.01 21.50 8.46
CA ILE A 114 14.18 22.55 7.44
C ILE A 114 12.83 23.23 7.25
N VAL A 115 12.73 24.52 7.58
CA VAL A 115 11.47 25.26 7.52
C VAL A 115 11.51 26.37 6.48
N ASN A 116 10.40 26.56 5.76
CA ASN A 116 10.21 27.77 4.96
C ASN A 116 9.86 28.95 5.86
N SER A 117 10.86 29.75 6.24
CA SER A 117 10.69 30.86 7.20
C SER A 117 9.76 31.95 6.69
N ASP A 118 9.60 32.11 5.37
CA ASP A 118 8.69 33.11 4.77
C ASP A 118 7.21 32.87 5.16
N GLU A 119 6.84 31.63 5.49
CA GLU A 119 5.44 31.26 5.80
C GLU A 119 5.08 31.44 7.29
N PHE A 120 6.06 31.73 8.16
CA PHE A 120 5.87 31.92 9.61
C PHE A 120 5.39 33.35 9.94
N THR A 121 4.35 33.79 9.23
CA THR A 121 3.70 35.09 9.46
C THR A 121 2.68 35.02 10.60
N LYS A 122 2.43 36.14 11.29
CA LYS A 122 1.40 36.25 12.35
C LYS A 122 0.04 35.66 11.94
N ARG A 123 -0.36 35.89 10.68
CA ARG A 123 -1.63 35.39 10.14
C ARG A 123 -1.65 33.86 10.03
N ASN A 124 -0.57 33.25 9.53
CA ASN A 124 -0.50 31.80 9.35
C ASN A 124 -0.37 31.06 10.69
N LEU A 125 0.37 31.64 11.64
CA LEU A 125 0.51 31.12 13.01
C LEU A 125 -0.85 31.12 13.74
N ALA A 126 -1.58 32.23 13.69
CA ALA A 126 -2.88 32.35 14.33
C ALA A 126 -3.92 31.34 13.81
N LYS A 127 -3.88 31.00 12.52
CA LYS A 127 -4.81 30.01 11.90
C LYS A 127 -4.76 28.64 12.56
N ILE A 128 -3.61 28.25 13.10
CA ILE A 128 -3.39 26.93 13.71
C ILE A 128 -3.14 27.03 15.22
N GLY A 129 -3.43 28.19 15.81
CA GLY A 129 -3.33 28.42 17.24
C GLY A 129 -1.90 28.39 17.78
N TYR A 130 -0.93 28.94 17.04
CA TYR A 130 0.34 29.35 17.65
C TYR A 130 0.19 30.75 18.23
N GLU A 131 0.54 30.93 19.50
CA GLU A 131 0.55 32.23 20.17
C GLU A 131 1.79 33.05 19.79
N THR A 132 2.94 32.37 19.73
CA THR A 132 4.25 32.92 19.38
C THR A 132 4.85 32.16 18.19
N ASN A 133 5.84 32.76 17.53
CA ASN A 133 6.56 32.09 16.44
C ASN A 133 7.49 31.02 17.03
N PRO A 134 7.27 29.71 16.78
CA PRO A 134 8.11 28.65 17.36
C PRO A 134 9.56 28.68 16.86
N LEU A 135 9.87 29.43 15.80
CA LEU A 135 11.24 29.64 15.31
C LEU A 135 12.01 30.68 16.14
N GLU A 136 11.32 31.46 16.98
CA GLU A 136 11.88 32.52 17.81
C GLU A 136 11.84 32.15 19.31
N THR A 137 11.33 30.96 19.64
CA THR A 137 11.21 30.45 21.01
C THR A 137 12.09 29.22 21.23
N GLU A 138 12.20 28.75 22.48
CA GLU A 138 12.92 27.53 22.83
C GLU A 138 12.12 26.25 22.51
N GLU A 139 10.93 26.35 21.91
CA GLU A 139 10.06 25.20 21.59
C GLU A 139 10.73 24.17 20.67
N LEU A 140 11.69 24.60 19.85
CA LEU A 140 12.41 23.73 18.93
C LEU A 140 13.88 23.47 19.36
N SER A 141 14.24 23.78 20.60
CA SER A 141 15.61 23.63 21.13
C SER A 141 16.11 22.18 21.14
N ASP A 142 15.19 21.22 21.17
CA ASP A 142 15.48 19.78 21.07
C ASP A 142 15.88 19.33 19.64
N TYR A 143 15.83 20.22 18.63
CA TYR A 143 16.04 19.90 17.22
C TYR A 143 17.11 20.78 16.56
N VAL A 144 17.65 20.29 15.44
CA VAL A 144 18.52 21.10 14.56
C VAL A 144 17.64 21.85 13.56
N VAL A 145 17.33 23.11 13.86
CA VAL A 145 16.44 23.94 13.03
C VAL A 145 17.23 24.74 12.00
N VAL A 146 16.86 24.60 10.72
CA VAL A 146 17.42 25.35 9.60
C VAL A 146 16.31 26.19 8.95
N PRO A 147 16.19 27.49 9.30
CA PRO A 147 15.25 28.39 8.66
C PRO A 147 15.75 28.84 7.29
N VAL A 148 14.95 28.61 6.25
CA VAL A 148 15.27 28.99 4.88
C VAL A 148 14.14 29.85 4.32
N ALA A 149 14.47 31.02 3.77
CA ALA A 149 13.53 31.88 3.06
C ALA A 149 13.23 31.32 1.65
N MET A 150 12.67 30.11 1.59
CA MET A 150 12.51 29.34 0.35
C MET A 150 11.65 30.08 -0.68
N THR A 151 10.58 30.74 -0.24
CA THR A 151 9.70 31.49 -1.14
C THR A 151 10.44 32.68 -1.74
N SER A 152 11.13 33.46 -0.91
CA SER A 152 11.88 34.64 -1.33
C SER A 152 13.02 34.27 -2.28
N LEU A 153 13.80 33.23 -1.96
CA LEU A 153 14.90 32.74 -2.79
C LEU A 153 14.41 32.17 -4.12
N THR A 154 13.30 31.43 -4.11
CA THR A 154 12.68 30.91 -5.34
C THR A 154 12.22 32.05 -6.25
N LEU A 155 11.56 33.07 -5.70
CA LEU A 155 11.08 34.22 -6.47
C LEU A 155 12.24 35.01 -7.10
N GLY A 156 13.34 35.20 -6.38
CA GLY A 156 14.53 35.84 -6.93
C GLY A 156 15.17 35.05 -8.07
N ALA A 157 15.19 33.72 -7.97
CA ALA A 157 15.77 32.85 -9.01
C ALA A 157 14.98 32.89 -10.33
N VAL A 158 13.65 33.03 -10.27
CA VAL A 158 12.79 33.04 -11.46
C VAL A 158 12.51 34.44 -12.01
N GLU A 159 12.98 35.49 -11.34
CA GLU A 159 12.78 36.89 -11.76
C GLU A 159 13.40 37.15 -13.14
N ALA A 160 14.56 36.55 -13.42
CA ALA A 160 15.29 36.71 -14.67
C ALA A 160 14.51 36.24 -15.91
N ILE A 161 13.57 35.30 -15.75
CA ILE A 161 12.71 34.80 -16.83
C ILE A 161 11.33 35.47 -16.85
N GLY A 162 11.10 36.48 -16.00
CA GLY A 162 9.84 37.20 -15.92
C GLY A 162 8.67 36.36 -15.40
N ALA A 163 8.93 35.29 -14.65
CA ALA A 163 7.88 34.44 -14.10
C ALA A 163 6.97 35.23 -13.15
N THR A 164 5.66 34.97 -13.20
CA THR A 164 4.73 35.63 -12.28
C THR A 164 5.01 35.21 -10.83
N LYS A 165 4.74 36.09 -9.85
CA LYS A 165 4.87 35.73 -8.42
C LYS A 165 4.11 34.45 -8.06
N LYS A 166 2.98 34.21 -8.72
CA LYS A 166 2.15 33.02 -8.52
C LYS A 166 2.85 31.75 -9.02
N ASP A 167 3.45 31.79 -10.20
CA ASP A 167 4.13 30.62 -10.79
C ASP A 167 5.47 30.35 -10.09
N GLY A 168 6.20 31.41 -9.72
CA GLY A 168 7.41 31.29 -8.90
C GLY A 168 7.13 30.68 -7.52
N ALA A 169 6.09 31.15 -6.81
CA ALA A 169 5.71 30.60 -5.52
C ALA A 169 5.29 29.12 -5.59
N ARG A 170 4.76 28.66 -6.73
CA ARG A 170 4.43 27.24 -6.96
C ARG A 170 5.64 26.34 -7.20
N ALA A 171 6.79 26.91 -7.54
CA ALA A 171 8.03 26.18 -7.76
C ALA A 171 8.86 25.98 -6.48
N LYS A 172 8.41 26.51 -5.32
CA LYS A 172 9.13 26.40 -4.03
C LYS A 172 9.42 24.95 -3.61
N ASN A 173 8.58 24.02 -4.02
CA ASN A 173 8.78 22.58 -3.78
C ASN A 173 9.97 22.00 -4.55
N MET A 174 10.33 22.58 -5.71
CA MET A 174 11.55 22.23 -6.43
C MET A 174 12.79 22.84 -5.79
N PHE A 175 12.68 24.01 -5.16
CA PHE A 175 13.76 24.54 -4.32
C PHE A 175 14.09 23.58 -3.18
N ALA A 176 13.06 23.11 -2.45
CA ALA A 176 13.25 22.11 -1.40
C ALA A 176 13.87 20.80 -1.92
N LEU A 177 13.45 20.35 -3.12
CA LEU A 177 14.07 19.20 -3.79
C LEU A 177 15.55 19.44 -4.04
N GLY A 178 15.92 20.58 -4.65
CA GLY A 178 17.30 20.89 -4.99
C GLY A 178 18.22 20.99 -3.78
N LEU A 179 17.71 21.55 -2.69
CA LEU A 179 18.43 21.61 -1.41
C LEU A 179 18.70 20.21 -0.84
N LEU A 180 17.71 19.30 -0.86
CA LEU A 180 17.95 17.93 -0.43
C LEU A 180 18.84 17.15 -1.40
N SER A 181 18.69 17.36 -2.71
CA SER A 181 19.58 16.77 -3.71
C SER A 181 21.03 17.17 -3.44
N TRP A 182 21.30 18.43 -3.10
CA TRP A 182 22.62 18.86 -2.64
C TRP A 182 23.04 18.15 -1.33
N MET A 183 22.18 18.16 -0.32
CA MET A 183 22.48 17.62 1.01
C MET A 183 22.83 16.13 0.99
N TYR A 184 22.29 15.36 0.04
CA TYR A 184 22.56 13.94 -0.16
C TYR A 184 23.43 13.62 -1.38
N GLY A 185 24.10 14.62 -1.96
CA GLY A 185 25.05 14.43 -3.07
C GLY A 185 24.44 13.89 -4.37
N ARG A 186 23.18 14.23 -4.67
CA ARG A 186 22.44 13.82 -5.87
C ARG A 186 22.68 14.81 -7.03
N GLU A 187 22.78 14.25 -8.23
CA GLU A 187 22.90 15.03 -9.47
C GLU A 187 21.54 15.54 -9.95
N LEU A 188 21.49 16.79 -10.44
CA LEU A 188 20.24 17.43 -10.85
C LEU A 188 19.77 17.04 -12.26
N GLU A 189 20.65 16.49 -13.10
CA GLU A 189 20.43 16.37 -14.54
C GLU A 189 19.19 15.53 -14.90
N SER A 190 18.96 14.45 -14.14
CA SER A 190 17.77 13.60 -14.28
C SER A 190 16.48 14.36 -13.95
N SER A 191 16.47 15.10 -12.84
CA SER A 191 15.33 15.92 -12.44
C SER A 191 15.06 17.07 -13.41
N GLU A 192 16.10 17.72 -13.94
CA GLU A 192 15.94 18.75 -14.97
C GLU A 192 15.24 18.22 -16.23
N ARG A 193 15.70 17.07 -16.73
CA ARG A 193 15.09 16.41 -17.89
C ARG A 193 13.63 16.06 -17.62
N PHE A 194 13.33 15.46 -16.46
CA PHE A 194 11.97 15.12 -16.09
C PHE A 194 11.05 16.37 -16.01
N ILE A 195 11.51 17.46 -15.38
CA ILE A 195 10.72 18.69 -15.26
C ILE A 195 10.38 19.23 -16.66
N LYS A 196 11.34 19.25 -17.57
CA LYS A 196 11.15 19.68 -18.97
C LYS A 196 10.16 18.80 -19.71
N GLU A 197 10.23 17.48 -19.55
CA GLU A 197 9.29 16.53 -20.17
C GLU A 197 7.86 16.69 -19.60
N LYS A 198 7.73 16.73 -18.27
CA LYS A 198 6.44 16.86 -17.59
C LYS A 198 5.70 18.14 -17.97
N PHE A 199 6.43 19.24 -18.04
CA PHE A 199 5.88 20.56 -18.37
C PHE A 199 6.17 20.97 -19.82
N ALA A 200 6.39 20.02 -20.73
CA ALA A 200 6.70 20.30 -22.14
C ALA A 200 5.65 21.17 -22.83
N LYS A 201 4.38 21.10 -22.39
CA LYS A 201 3.28 21.95 -22.89
C LYS A 201 3.25 23.36 -22.29
N LYS A 202 4.06 23.65 -21.27
CA LYS A 202 4.16 24.93 -20.56
C LYS A 202 5.63 25.27 -20.26
N PRO A 203 6.43 25.65 -21.28
CA PRO A 203 7.87 25.89 -21.14
C PRO A 203 8.23 26.86 -20.02
N ASP A 204 7.52 27.98 -19.88
CA ASP A 204 7.78 28.97 -18.83
C ASP A 204 7.66 28.37 -17.41
N VAL A 205 6.71 27.44 -17.22
CA VAL A 205 6.55 26.71 -15.96
C VAL A 205 7.68 25.71 -15.77
N ALA A 206 8.12 25.03 -16.83
CA ALA A 206 9.25 24.12 -16.78
C ALA A 206 10.54 24.87 -16.36
N ASP A 207 10.83 26.00 -17.00
CA ASP A 207 12.01 26.82 -16.73
C ASP A 207 11.99 27.38 -15.31
N ALA A 208 10.83 27.85 -14.83
CA ALA A 208 10.69 28.29 -13.45
C ALA A 208 10.99 27.17 -12.43
N ASN A 209 10.52 25.94 -12.69
CA ASN A 209 10.80 24.79 -11.82
C ASN A 209 12.28 24.36 -11.87
N VAL A 210 12.92 24.40 -13.04
CA VAL A 210 14.35 24.11 -13.18
C VAL A 210 15.21 25.15 -12.47
N LEU A 211 14.88 26.45 -12.60
CA LEU A 211 15.60 27.51 -11.90
C LEU A 211 15.42 27.41 -10.38
N ALA A 212 14.21 27.10 -9.91
CA ALA A 212 13.96 26.86 -8.49
C ALA A 212 14.79 25.67 -7.96
N LEU A 213 14.84 24.56 -8.71
CA LEU A 213 15.67 23.39 -8.39
C LEU A 213 17.15 23.77 -8.24
N LYS A 214 17.71 24.47 -9.23
CA LYS A 214 19.10 24.93 -9.20
C LYS A 214 19.36 25.91 -8.05
N ALA A 215 18.42 26.81 -7.78
CA ALA A 215 18.54 27.75 -6.67
C ALA A 215 18.61 27.04 -5.31
N GLY A 216 17.81 25.98 -5.11
CA GLY A 216 17.87 25.15 -3.91
C GLY A 216 19.22 24.46 -3.73
N TRP A 217 19.74 23.88 -4.81
CA TRP A 217 21.04 23.21 -4.81
C TRP A 217 22.20 24.19 -4.56
N ASN A 218 22.20 25.32 -5.27
CA ASN A 218 23.20 26.39 -5.09
C ASN A 218 23.13 27.01 -3.69
N TYR A 219 21.93 27.16 -3.11
CA TYR A 219 21.78 27.63 -1.73
C TYR A 219 22.54 26.71 -0.76
N GLY A 220 22.40 25.39 -0.94
CA GLY A 220 23.18 24.39 -0.21
C GLY A 220 24.69 24.64 -0.29
N GLU A 221 25.24 24.75 -1.50
CA GLU A 221 26.68 25.00 -1.70
C GLU A 221 27.19 26.29 -1.03
N THR A 222 26.34 27.33 -0.95
CA THR A 222 26.74 28.65 -0.46
C THR A 222 26.46 28.90 1.02
N THR A 223 25.60 28.10 1.65
CA THR A 223 25.17 28.33 3.02
C THR A 223 26.07 27.60 4.01
N GLU A 224 26.44 28.28 5.09
CA GLU A 224 27.13 27.66 6.23
C GLU A 224 26.14 27.03 7.24
N ALA A 225 24.83 27.09 6.95
CA ALA A 225 23.78 26.60 7.84
C ALA A 225 23.76 25.06 7.98
N PHE A 226 24.37 24.33 7.05
CA PHE A 226 24.51 22.88 7.12
C PHE A 226 25.97 22.54 7.43
N GLY A 227 26.20 21.95 8.61
CA GLY A 227 27.56 21.61 9.04
C GLY A 227 28.18 20.44 8.27
N THR A 228 27.39 19.63 7.55
CA THR A 228 27.84 18.43 6.84
C THR A 228 26.83 18.02 5.75
N THR A 229 27.33 17.44 4.65
CA THR A 229 26.52 16.73 3.64
C THR A 229 26.57 15.24 3.90
N TYR A 230 25.57 14.49 3.46
CA TYR A 230 25.44 13.07 3.73
C TYR A 230 25.65 12.24 2.46
N GLU A 231 26.20 11.05 2.64
CA GLU A 231 26.33 10.04 1.57
C GLU A 231 25.74 8.72 2.04
N ILE A 232 24.85 8.15 1.22
CA ILE A 232 24.28 6.81 1.43
C ILE A 232 24.69 5.96 0.25
N ALA A 233 25.49 4.93 0.52
CA ALA A 233 26.02 4.06 -0.52
C ALA A 233 24.89 3.30 -1.26
N PRO A 234 25.11 2.85 -2.50
CA PRO A 234 24.16 1.99 -3.19
C PRO A 234 23.89 0.69 -2.41
N ALA A 235 22.66 0.21 -2.45
CA ALA A 235 22.26 -1.01 -1.76
C ALA A 235 22.77 -2.27 -2.47
N LYS A 236 23.03 -3.31 -1.68
CA LYS A 236 23.38 -4.65 -2.20
C LYS A 236 22.13 -5.39 -2.67
N LEU A 237 21.62 -5.01 -3.84
CA LEU A 237 20.48 -5.67 -4.49
C LEU A 237 20.95 -6.78 -5.46
N PRO A 238 20.13 -7.82 -5.72
CA PRO A 238 20.40 -8.78 -6.78
C PRO A 238 20.64 -8.08 -8.14
N ALA A 239 21.53 -8.60 -8.98
CA ALA A 239 21.77 -8.00 -10.29
C ALA A 239 20.52 -8.14 -11.20
N GLY A 240 20.14 -7.06 -11.89
CA GLY A 240 19.01 -7.05 -12.81
C GLY A 240 18.66 -5.64 -13.29
N GLU A 241 17.62 -5.56 -14.12
CA GLU A 241 16.99 -4.29 -14.50
C GLU A 241 15.89 -3.96 -13.49
N TYR A 242 15.93 -2.74 -12.95
CA TYR A 242 15.03 -2.29 -11.90
C TYR A 242 14.25 -1.07 -12.33
N ARG A 243 13.03 -0.95 -11.81
CA ARG A 243 12.25 0.29 -11.85
C ARG A 243 11.55 0.50 -10.51
N GLN A 244 11.27 1.75 -10.16
CA GLN A 244 10.34 2.03 -9.08
C GLN A 244 8.93 1.57 -9.50
N ILE A 245 8.20 0.92 -8.58
CA ILE A 245 6.80 0.56 -8.79
C ILE A 245 5.98 0.84 -7.53
N SER A 246 4.76 1.33 -7.70
CA SER A 246 3.77 1.42 -6.62
C SER A 246 2.85 0.20 -6.63
N GLY A 247 2.20 -0.09 -5.50
CA GLY A 247 1.34 -1.28 -5.36
C GLY A 247 0.20 -1.34 -6.37
N ASN A 248 -0.53 -0.24 -6.57
CA ASN A 248 -1.62 -0.21 -7.56
C ASN A 248 -1.13 -0.39 -9.00
N THR A 249 0.05 0.14 -9.34
CA THR A 249 0.65 -0.06 -10.67
C THR A 249 1.11 -1.51 -10.85
N ALA A 250 1.76 -2.09 -9.85
CA ALA A 250 2.17 -3.50 -9.85
C ALA A 250 0.96 -4.44 -9.99
N MET A 251 -0.13 -4.15 -9.27
CA MET A 251 -1.41 -4.85 -9.38
C MET A 251 -1.95 -4.81 -10.82
N ALA A 252 -2.00 -3.64 -11.44
CA ALA A 252 -2.47 -3.48 -12.81
C ALA A 252 -1.59 -4.27 -13.80
N TYR A 253 -0.26 -4.24 -13.63
CA TYR A 253 0.67 -5.01 -14.47
C TYR A 253 0.50 -6.52 -14.29
N GLY A 254 0.31 -6.98 -13.06
CA GLY A 254 0.05 -8.40 -12.77
C GLY A 254 -1.24 -8.88 -13.45
N VAL A 255 -2.31 -8.07 -13.43
CA VAL A 255 -3.57 -8.36 -14.14
C VAL A 255 -3.36 -8.44 -15.66
N ILE A 256 -2.61 -7.50 -16.25
CA ILE A 256 -2.29 -7.51 -17.69
C ILE A 256 -1.53 -8.79 -18.05
N VAL A 257 -0.46 -9.09 -17.31
CA VAL A 257 0.37 -10.27 -17.56
C VAL A 257 -0.44 -11.54 -17.37
N ALA A 258 -1.31 -11.62 -16.37
CA ALA A 258 -2.20 -12.77 -16.19
C ALA A 258 -3.16 -12.97 -17.37
N GLY A 259 -3.70 -11.89 -17.94
CA GLY A 259 -4.50 -11.95 -19.17
C GLY A 259 -3.72 -12.47 -20.37
N GLN A 260 -2.46 -12.04 -20.52
CA GLN A 260 -1.55 -12.54 -21.56
C GLN A 260 -1.19 -14.01 -21.36
N LEU A 261 -0.87 -14.42 -20.12
CA LEU A 261 -0.57 -15.82 -19.78
C LEU A 261 -1.77 -16.75 -19.97
N ALA A 262 -2.98 -16.23 -19.80
CA ALA A 262 -4.22 -16.95 -20.06
C ALA A 262 -4.70 -16.86 -21.52
N ASP A 263 -4.03 -16.08 -22.38
CA ASP A 263 -4.47 -15.77 -23.74
C ASP A 263 -5.95 -15.31 -23.79
N THR A 264 -6.31 -14.36 -22.93
CA THR A 264 -7.69 -13.83 -22.84
C THR A 264 -7.71 -12.32 -22.71
N GLN A 265 -8.81 -11.72 -23.18
CA GLN A 265 -9.04 -10.29 -22.99
C GLN A 265 -9.27 -9.98 -21.51
N VAL A 266 -8.62 -8.95 -20.99
CA VAL A 266 -8.93 -8.44 -19.65
C VAL A 266 -10.04 -7.41 -19.76
N VAL A 267 -11.14 -7.61 -19.03
CA VAL A 267 -12.23 -6.64 -18.93
C VAL A 267 -12.40 -6.17 -17.50
N LEU A 268 -12.04 -4.92 -17.24
CA LEU A 268 -12.25 -4.26 -15.95
C LEU A 268 -13.60 -3.53 -15.95
N GLY A 269 -14.57 -4.03 -15.18
CA GLY A 269 -15.80 -3.31 -14.86
C GLY A 269 -15.72 -2.71 -13.44
N THR A 270 -15.69 -1.39 -13.30
CA THR A 270 -15.46 -0.77 -11.98
C THR A 270 -16.10 0.60 -11.82
N TYR A 271 -16.30 1.02 -10.58
CA TYR A 271 -16.63 2.39 -10.20
C TYR A 271 -15.42 3.04 -9.53
N PRO A 272 -15.10 4.33 -9.77
CA PRO A 272 -13.97 4.99 -9.13
C PRO A 272 -14.17 5.14 -7.62
N ILE A 273 -13.26 4.60 -6.82
CA ILE A 273 -13.23 4.72 -5.36
C ILE A 273 -11.79 4.74 -4.85
N THR A 274 -11.46 5.69 -3.95
CA THR A 274 -10.14 5.74 -3.30
C THR A 274 -9.97 4.56 -2.34
N PRO A 275 -8.81 3.88 -2.29
CA PRO A 275 -7.60 4.07 -3.10
C PRO A 275 -7.49 3.18 -4.36
N ALA A 276 -8.57 2.54 -4.82
CA ALA A 276 -8.55 1.60 -5.95
C ALA A 276 -8.59 2.24 -7.35
N SER A 277 -9.01 3.51 -7.48
CA SER A 277 -9.17 4.19 -8.79
C SER A 277 -7.91 4.19 -9.66
N ASP A 278 -6.72 4.15 -9.07
CA ASP A 278 -5.48 4.15 -9.85
C ASP A 278 -5.26 2.87 -10.65
N ILE A 279 -5.88 1.76 -10.25
CA ILE A 279 -5.88 0.51 -11.04
C ILE A 279 -6.63 0.75 -12.36
N LEU A 280 -7.78 1.42 -12.34
CA LEU A 280 -8.52 1.82 -13.54
C LEU A 280 -7.69 2.78 -14.41
N HIS A 281 -7.09 3.80 -13.79
CA HIS A 281 -6.26 4.76 -14.51
C HIS A 281 -5.08 4.09 -15.21
N GLU A 282 -4.40 3.16 -14.54
CA GLU A 282 -3.26 2.46 -15.11
C GLU A 282 -3.70 1.51 -16.23
N LEU A 283 -4.68 0.63 -15.99
CA LEU A 283 -5.19 -0.31 -17.00
C LEU A 283 -5.73 0.38 -18.26
N SER A 284 -6.34 1.57 -18.13
CA SER A 284 -6.89 2.32 -19.27
C SER A 284 -5.85 2.73 -20.32
N LYS A 285 -4.56 2.77 -19.95
CA LYS A 285 -3.44 3.11 -20.83
C LYS A 285 -3.01 1.94 -21.72
N TYR A 286 -3.40 0.70 -21.38
CA TYR A 286 -2.83 -0.52 -21.96
C TYR A 286 -3.80 -1.29 -22.88
N LYS A 287 -4.61 -0.59 -23.67
CA LYS A 287 -5.51 -1.21 -24.66
C LYS A 287 -4.77 -2.08 -25.68
N ASN A 288 -3.50 -1.74 -25.95
CA ASN A 288 -2.59 -2.51 -26.80
C ASN A 288 -2.25 -3.91 -26.25
N PHE A 289 -2.52 -4.18 -24.98
CA PHE A 289 -2.38 -5.50 -24.35
C PHE A 289 -3.73 -6.23 -24.19
N ASN A 290 -4.69 -5.94 -25.08
CA ASN A 290 -6.04 -6.52 -25.04
C ASN A 290 -6.76 -6.28 -23.70
N VAL A 291 -6.67 -5.04 -23.21
CA VAL A 291 -7.38 -4.58 -22.00
C VAL A 291 -8.52 -3.65 -22.38
N LEU A 292 -9.71 -3.94 -21.85
CA LEU A 292 -10.90 -3.11 -21.93
C LEU A 292 -11.28 -2.64 -20.52
N THR A 293 -11.41 -1.33 -20.36
CA THR A 293 -11.88 -0.70 -19.12
C THR A 293 -13.27 -0.13 -19.30
N PHE A 294 -14.18 -0.47 -18.41
CA PHE A 294 -15.54 0.06 -18.34
C PHE A 294 -15.75 0.74 -16.98
N GLN A 295 -15.82 2.07 -17.00
CA GLN A 295 -16.21 2.85 -15.85
C GLN A 295 -17.74 2.84 -15.76
N ALA A 296 -18.25 2.12 -14.77
CA ALA A 296 -19.68 1.99 -14.52
C ALA A 296 -20.24 3.18 -13.72
N GLU A 297 -21.56 3.26 -13.67
CA GLU A 297 -22.34 4.23 -12.90
C GLU A 297 -22.29 3.99 -11.39
N ASP A 298 -22.11 2.73 -10.96
CA ASP A 298 -21.98 2.31 -9.57
C ASP A 298 -21.21 0.96 -9.46
N GLU A 299 -20.97 0.51 -8.23
CA GLU A 299 -20.26 -0.74 -7.97
C GLU A 299 -21.03 -2.00 -8.42
N ILE A 300 -22.36 -1.97 -8.44
CA ILE A 300 -23.21 -3.10 -8.83
C ILE A 300 -23.10 -3.31 -10.34
N ALA A 301 -23.26 -2.26 -11.13
CA ALA A 301 -23.06 -2.26 -12.58
C ALA A 301 -21.61 -2.65 -12.93
N GLY A 302 -20.62 -2.17 -12.16
CA GLY A 302 -19.23 -2.53 -12.36
C GLY A 302 -18.94 -4.03 -12.25
N ILE A 303 -19.41 -4.69 -11.17
CA ILE A 303 -19.23 -6.14 -11.04
C ILE A 303 -20.12 -6.92 -12.02
N GLY A 304 -21.33 -6.43 -12.31
CA GLY A 304 -22.21 -7.02 -13.32
C GLY A 304 -21.56 -7.09 -14.70
N ALA A 305 -20.89 -6.01 -15.13
CA ALA A 305 -20.12 -5.99 -16.37
C ALA A 305 -18.96 -6.98 -16.35
N ALA A 306 -18.23 -7.08 -15.23
CA ALA A 306 -17.13 -8.03 -15.08
C ALA A 306 -17.60 -9.50 -15.15
N ILE A 307 -18.72 -9.83 -14.51
CA ILE A 307 -19.35 -11.16 -14.58
C ILE A 307 -19.83 -11.46 -16.00
N GLY A 308 -20.46 -10.49 -16.67
CA GLY A 308 -20.88 -10.63 -18.06
C GLY A 308 -19.71 -10.89 -19.01
N ALA A 309 -18.60 -10.17 -18.82
CA ALA A 309 -17.37 -10.39 -19.58
C ALA A 309 -16.78 -11.79 -19.31
N SER A 310 -16.75 -12.21 -18.04
CA SER A 310 -16.35 -13.57 -17.64
C SER A 310 -17.17 -14.65 -18.32
N TYR A 311 -18.50 -14.51 -18.31
CA TYR A 311 -19.40 -15.40 -19.02
C TYR A 311 -19.12 -15.45 -20.53
N GLY A 312 -18.76 -14.31 -21.13
CA GLY A 312 -18.37 -14.18 -22.54
C GLY A 312 -17.00 -14.75 -22.90
N GLY A 313 -16.24 -15.30 -21.95
CA GLY A 313 -14.92 -15.90 -22.17
C GLY A 313 -13.73 -14.95 -21.95
N ALA A 314 -13.97 -13.70 -21.56
CA ALA A 314 -12.91 -12.78 -21.15
C ALA A 314 -12.54 -13.00 -19.67
N LEU A 315 -11.40 -12.48 -19.22
CA LEU A 315 -11.10 -12.36 -17.80
C LEU A 315 -11.87 -11.17 -17.20
N GLY A 316 -12.92 -11.47 -16.45
CA GLY A 316 -13.66 -10.47 -15.68
C GLY A 316 -12.88 -9.98 -14.46
N VAL A 317 -12.67 -8.66 -14.38
CA VAL A 317 -11.98 -8.01 -13.25
C VAL A 317 -12.83 -6.86 -12.73
N THR A 318 -12.88 -6.67 -11.41
CA THR A 318 -13.46 -5.49 -10.77
C THR A 318 -12.56 -5.03 -9.62
N SER A 319 -12.46 -3.71 -9.40
CA SER A 319 -11.65 -3.12 -8.32
C SER A 319 -12.53 -2.29 -7.40
N THR A 320 -12.23 -2.26 -6.10
CA THR A 320 -13.06 -1.55 -5.13
C THR A 320 -12.35 -1.34 -3.78
N SER A 321 -13.08 -0.81 -2.81
CA SER A 321 -12.73 -0.77 -1.39
C SER A 321 -13.91 -1.26 -0.54
N GLY A 322 -13.80 -1.31 0.80
CA GLY A 322 -14.80 -1.88 1.72
C GLY A 322 -16.28 -1.54 1.42
N PRO A 323 -16.67 -0.26 1.22
CA PRO A 323 -18.06 0.09 0.89
C PRO A 323 -18.54 -0.55 -0.42
N GLY A 324 -17.70 -0.54 -1.44
CA GLY A 324 -18.04 -1.11 -2.72
C GLY A 324 -18.02 -2.64 -2.72
N LEU A 325 -17.18 -3.28 -1.90
CA LEU A 325 -17.27 -4.72 -1.65
C LEU A 325 -18.64 -5.09 -1.06
N ALA A 326 -19.23 -4.24 -0.22
CA ALA A 326 -20.54 -4.49 0.38
C ALA A 326 -21.64 -4.47 -0.69
N LEU A 327 -21.59 -3.48 -1.59
CA LEU A 327 -22.54 -3.38 -2.72
C LEU A 327 -22.37 -4.53 -3.73
N LYS A 328 -21.15 -5.03 -3.91
CA LYS A 328 -20.85 -6.14 -4.82
C LYS A 328 -21.21 -7.52 -4.27
N ALA A 329 -21.58 -7.64 -2.99
CA ALA A 329 -21.75 -8.94 -2.33
C ALA A 329 -22.79 -9.84 -3.03
N GLU A 330 -23.94 -9.30 -3.44
CA GLU A 330 -24.98 -10.07 -4.14
C GLU A 330 -24.48 -10.64 -5.48
N ALA A 331 -23.88 -9.78 -6.31
CA ALA A 331 -23.34 -10.18 -7.61
C ALA A 331 -22.13 -11.12 -7.47
N LEU A 332 -21.30 -10.95 -6.43
CA LEU A 332 -20.24 -11.90 -6.12
C LEU A 332 -20.82 -13.27 -5.74
N GLY A 333 -21.95 -13.31 -5.01
CA GLY A 333 -22.73 -14.52 -4.77
C GLY A 333 -23.21 -15.18 -6.07
N LEU A 334 -23.65 -14.38 -7.05
CA LEU A 334 -23.98 -14.88 -8.39
C LEU A 334 -22.75 -15.50 -9.09
N ALA A 335 -21.57 -14.90 -8.98
CA ALA A 335 -20.33 -15.43 -9.55
C ALA A 335 -19.93 -16.78 -8.90
N VAL A 336 -20.13 -16.92 -7.59
CA VAL A 336 -19.96 -18.21 -6.87
C VAL A 336 -20.94 -19.25 -7.41
N MET A 337 -22.23 -18.90 -7.49
CA MET A 337 -23.29 -19.80 -7.92
C MET A 337 -23.11 -20.27 -9.37
N THR A 338 -22.65 -19.37 -10.25
CA THR A 338 -22.37 -19.66 -11.67
C THR A 338 -20.98 -20.25 -11.92
N GLU A 339 -20.15 -20.36 -10.88
CA GLU A 339 -18.78 -20.86 -10.92
C GLU A 339 -17.99 -20.21 -12.08
N LEU A 340 -18.01 -18.88 -12.13
CA LEU A 340 -17.31 -18.09 -13.14
C LEU A 340 -15.95 -17.59 -12.61
N PRO A 341 -14.89 -17.57 -13.45
CA PRO A 341 -13.63 -16.96 -13.07
C PRO A 341 -13.79 -15.44 -12.96
N LEU A 342 -13.58 -14.88 -11.78
CA LEU A 342 -13.71 -13.45 -11.53
C LEU A 342 -12.62 -13.00 -10.56
N LEU A 343 -11.91 -11.93 -10.89
CA LEU A 343 -11.00 -11.27 -9.96
C LEU A 343 -11.68 -10.03 -9.36
N LEU A 344 -11.85 -10.01 -8.04
CA LEU A 344 -12.29 -8.83 -7.29
C LEU A 344 -11.11 -8.31 -6.46
N ILE A 345 -10.60 -7.14 -6.83
CA ILE A 345 -9.52 -6.47 -6.09
C ILE A 345 -10.16 -5.54 -5.07
N ASN A 346 -9.95 -5.81 -3.78
CA ASN A 346 -10.38 -4.93 -2.69
C ASN A 346 -9.14 -4.26 -2.10
N VAL A 347 -8.98 -2.95 -2.33
CA VAL A 347 -7.94 -2.14 -1.71
C VAL A 347 -8.51 -1.53 -0.44
N GLN A 348 -8.23 -2.17 0.69
CA GLN A 348 -8.81 -1.85 1.99
C GLN A 348 -8.41 -0.44 2.47
N ARG A 349 -9.35 0.21 3.16
CA ARG A 349 -9.19 1.55 3.76
C ARG A 349 -9.97 1.61 5.08
N GLY A 350 -9.73 2.65 5.89
CA GLY A 350 -10.41 2.80 7.18
C GLY A 350 -11.94 2.84 7.05
N GLY A 351 -12.62 2.00 7.82
CA GLY A 351 -14.09 1.91 7.90
C GLY A 351 -14.63 2.44 9.25
N PRO A 352 -15.90 2.11 9.61
CA PRO A 352 -16.96 1.54 8.78
C PRO A 352 -17.65 2.60 7.89
N SER A 353 -18.55 2.17 7.00
CA SER A 353 -19.25 3.06 6.05
C SER A 353 -18.24 3.86 5.21
N THR A 354 -18.41 5.16 5.01
CA THR A 354 -17.40 5.99 4.32
C THR A 354 -16.03 5.90 4.99
N GLY A 355 -16.01 5.85 6.32
CA GLY A 355 -14.83 5.73 7.16
C GLY A 355 -13.78 6.82 6.90
N LEU A 356 -12.54 6.40 6.68
CA LEU A 356 -11.36 7.23 6.44
C LEU A 356 -10.78 6.90 5.04
N PRO A 357 -11.28 7.50 3.96
CA PRO A 357 -10.95 7.08 2.59
C PRO A 357 -9.47 7.09 2.22
N THR A 358 -8.66 7.92 2.88
CA THR A 358 -7.22 8.09 2.64
C THR A 358 -6.33 7.36 3.65
N LYS A 359 -6.92 6.61 4.59
CA LYS A 359 -6.20 5.93 5.66
C LYS A 359 -6.26 4.42 5.47
N THR A 360 -5.15 3.76 5.81
CA THR A 360 -5.01 2.31 5.65
C THR A 360 -5.64 1.58 6.82
N GLU A 361 -6.27 0.45 6.54
CA GLU A 361 -6.83 -0.47 7.53
C GLU A 361 -6.99 -1.85 6.89
N GLN A 362 -7.07 -2.92 7.68
CA GLN A 362 -7.22 -4.31 7.20
C GLN A 362 -8.48 -4.95 7.80
N ALA A 363 -9.60 -4.25 7.69
CA ALA A 363 -10.86 -4.60 8.36
C ALA A 363 -11.91 -5.27 7.46
N ASP A 364 -11.56 -5.67 6.23
CA ASP A 364 -12.52 -6.25 5.29
C ASP A 364 -12.43 -7.78 5.16
N LEU A 365 -11.54 -8.47 5.88
CA LEU A 365 -11.33 -9.92 5.75
C LEU A 365 -12.62 -10.72 6.02
N MET A 366 -13.33 -10.41 7.10
CA MET A 366 -14.60 -11.10 7.41
C MET A 366 -15.68 -10.79 6.38
N GLN A 367 -15.73 -9.57 5.84
CA GLN A 367 -16.66 -9.21 4.78
C GLN A 367 -16.31 -9.95 3.47
N ALA A 368 -15.03 -10.12 3.16
CA ALA A 368 -14.56 -10.90 2.02
C ALA A 368 -14.90 -12.39 2.17
N LEU A 369 -14.85 -12.95 3.38
CA LEU A 369 -15.14 -14.37 3.62
C LEU A 369 -16.64 -14.67 3.79
N TYR A 370 -17.39 -13.79 4.44
CA TYR A 370 -18.75 -14.06 4.93
C TYR A 370 -19.77 -12.96 4.61
N GLY A 371 -19.42 -11.94 3.82
CA GLY A 371 -20.32 -10.83 3.49
C GLY A 371 -21.44 -11.16 2.50
N ARG A 372 -21.52 -12.42 2.04
CA ARG A 372 -22.50 -12.92 1.06
C ARG A 372 -23.56 -13.78 1.76
N ASN A 373 -24.73 -13.89 1.15
CA ASN A 373 -25.79 -14.77 1.66
C ASN A 373 -25.54 -16.25 1.32
N GLY A 374 -25.88 -17.14 2.25
CA GLY A 374 -25.75 -18.59 2.10
C GLY A 374 -24.29 -19.08 2.05
N GLU A 375 -24.11 -20.39 1.91
CA GLU A 375 -22.79 -21.03 1.78
C GLU A 375 -22.17 -20.68 0.42
N SER A 376 -21.35 -19.63 0.42
CA SER A 376 -20.84 -18.98 -0.80
C SER A 376 -19.33 -18.72 -0.70
N PRO A 377 -18.52 -19.80 -0.74
CA PRO A 377 -17.09 -19.71 -0.50
C PRO A 377 -16.37 -19.07 -1.69
N VAL A 378 -15.31 -18.32 -1.40
CA VAL A 378 -14.44 -17.66 -2.38
C VAL A 378 -12.98 -17.85 -1.97
N ALA A 379 -12.06 -17.88 -2.92
CA ALA A 379 -10.64 -17.83 -2.57
C ALA A 379 -10.24 -16.41 -2.18
N VAL A 380 -9.27 -16.26 -1.27
CA VAL A 380 -8.76 -14.96 -0.79
C VAL A 380 -7.24 -14.96 -0.78
N VAL A 381 -6.65 -13.98 -1.47
CA VAL A 381 -5.21 -13.75 -1.59
C VAL A 381 -4.88 -12.33 -1.13
N ALA A 382 -3.76 -12.12 -0.44
CA ALA A 382 -3.29 -10.81 -0.01
C ALA A 382 -1.78 -10.65 -0.31
N PRO A 383 -1.35 -9.59 -1.01
CA PRO A 383 0.06 -9.30 -1.24
C PRO A 383 0.72 -8.77 0.04
N CYS A 384 2.04 -8.95 0.18
CA CYS A 384 2.78 -8.48 1.36
C CYS A 384 3.53 -7.16 1.16
N THR A 385 3.85 -6.78 -0.08
CA THR A 385 4.57 -5.53 -0.43
C THR A 385 4.00 -4.89 -1.71
N PRO A 386 4.37 -3.63 -2.03
CA PRO A 386 4.01 -2.99 -3.29
C PRO A 386 4.37 -3.82 -4.54
N SER A 387 5.58 -4.37 -4.64
CA SER A 387 5.96 -5.18 -5.80
C SER A 387 5.24 -6.52 -5.85
N ASP A 388 4.95 -7.11 -4.68
CA ASP A 388 4.28 -8.39 -4.57
C ASP A 388 2.83 -8.40 -5.10
N CYS A 389 2.21 -7.22 -5.22
CA CYS A 389 0.94 -7.04 -5.92
C CYS A 389 0.95 -7.63 -7.34
N PHE A 390 2.10 -7.62 -8.02
CA PHE A 390 2.25 -8.20 -9.36
C PHE A 390 2.04 -9.72 -9.34
N ASP A 391 2.79 -10.43 -8.48
CA ASP A 391 2.73 -11.89 -8.39
C ASP A 391 1.42 -12.37 -7.77
N ALA A 392 0.91 -11.66 -6.76
CA ALA A 392 -0.38 -11.96 -6.13
C ALA A 392 -1.56 -11.85 -7.11
N ALA A 393 -1.52 -10.89 -8.05
CA ALA A 393 -2.55 -10.76 -9.09
C ALA A 393 -2.49 -11.94 -10.06
N ILE A 394 -1.30 -12.36 -10.49
CA ILE A 394 -1.12 -13.52 -11.38
C ILE A 394 -1.60 -14.81 -10.70
N GLU A 395 -1.24 -15.01 -9.43
CA GLU A 395 -1.71 -16.15 -8.64
C GLU A 395 -3.24 -16.15 -8.50
N ALA A 396 -3.83 -15.01 -8.14
CA ALA A 396 -5.27 -14.88 -7.98
C ALA A 396 -6.03 -15.18 -9.28
N VAL A 397 -5.54 -14.70 -10.42
CA VAL A 397 -6.14 -15.03 -11.73
C VAL A 397 -5.95 -16.50 -12.08
N ARG A 398 -4.78 -17.08 -11.80
CA ARG A 398 -4.54 -18.52 -12.00
C ARG A 398 -5.53 -19.35 -11.20
N ILE A 399 -5.75 -19.02 -9.93
CA ILE A 399 -6.76 -19.68 -9.09
C ILE A 399 -8.16 -19.50 -9.70
N ALA A 400 -8.52 -18.27 -10.08
CA ALA A 400 -9.85 -17.97 -10.63
C ALA A 400 -10.15 -18.80 -11.89
N VAL A 401 -9.18 -18.85 -12.81
CA VAL A 401 -9.29 -19.58 -14.08
C VAL A 401 -9.27 -21.08 -13.85
N THR A 402 -8.25 -21.62 -13.15
CA THR A 402 -8.09 -23.07 -12.97
C THR A 402 -9.25 -23.70 -12.20
N TYR A 403 -9.73 -23.06 -11.13
CA TYR A 403 -10.79 -23.62 -10.27
C TYR A 403 -12.18 -23.06 -10.55
N ARG A 404 -12.33 -22.19 -11.57
CA ARG A 404 -13.63 -21.62 -11.98
C ARG A 404 -14.38 -21.02 -10.80
N THR A 405 -13.74 -20.05 -10.16
CA THR A 405 -14.27 -19.43 -8.96
C THR A 405 -13.94 -17.95 -8.92
N PRO A 406 -14.76 -17.12 -8.26
CA PRO A 406 -14.31 -15.80 -7.86
C PRO A 406 -13.16 -15.88 -6.85
N VAL A 407 -12.22 -14.94 -6.99
CA VAL A 407 -11.10 -14.72 -6.08
C VAL A 407 -11.11 -13.27 -5.61
N VAL A 408 -11.06 -13.07 -4.30
CA VAL A 408 -10.92 -11.75 -3.69
C VAL A 408 -9.45 -11.51 -3.40
N LEU A 409 -8.88 -10.47 -3.99
CA LEU A 409 -7.51 -10.03 -3.73
C LEU A 409 -7.55 -8.83 -2.78
N LEU A 410 -7.16 -9.05 -1.52
CA LEU A 410 -7.15 -8.06 -0.44
C LEU A 410 -5.80 -7.32 -0.39
N SER A 411 -5.74 -6.13 -0.97
CA SER A 411 -4.66 -5.16 -0.73
C SER A 411 -5.08 -4.17 0.36
N ASP A 412 -4.25 -3.19 0.69
CA ASP A 412 -4.57 -2.12 1.63
C ASP A 412 -3.92 -0.80 1.22
N GLY A 413 -4.39 0.30 1.81
CA GLY A 413 -3.93 1.65 1.46
C GLY A 413 -2.43 1.88 1.66
N ALA A 414 -1.73 1.10 2.50
CA ALA A 414 -0.29 1.22 2.67
C ALA A 414 0.45 0.57 1.49
N ILE A 415 0.09 -0.65 1.12
CA ILE A 415 0.66 -1.34 -0.06
C ILE A 415 0.32 -0.58 -1.34
N ALA A 416 -0.93 -0.17 -1.52
CA ALA A 416 -1.41 0.44 -2.75
C ALA A 416 -0.67 1.72 -3.14
N ASN A 417 -0.39 2.57 -2.14
CA ASN A 417 0.27 3.86 -2.31
C ASN A 417 1.79 3.79 -2.11
N GLY A 418 2.27 2.79 -1.37
CA GLY A 418 3.71 2.58 -1.15
C GLY A 418 4.42 2.22 -2.46
N SER A 419 5.72 2.52 -2.51
CA SER A 419 6.60 2.16 -3.62
C SER A 419 7.91 1.55 -3.14
N GLU A 420 8.49 0.68 -3.96
CA GLU A 420 9.80 0.07 -3.73
C GLU A 420 10.51 -0.20 -5.07
N PRO A 421 11.84 -0.46 -5.08
CA PRO A 421 12.54 -0.94 -6.26
C PRO A 421 12.02 -2.32 -6.66
N TRP A 422 11.59 -2.45 -7.90
CA TRP A 422 11.09 -3.69 -8.46
C TRP A 422 11.99 -4.17 -9.58
N ARG A 423 12.52 -5.38 -9.41
CA ARG A 423 13.25 -6.08 -10.44
C ARG A 423 12.27 -6.51 -11.52
N ILE A 424 12.48 -6.03 -12.75
CA ILE A 424 11.59 -6.34 -13.86
C ILE A 424 11.65 -7.86 -14.13
N PRO A 425 10.52 -8.57 -14.04
CA PRO A 425 10.51 -10.01 -14.24
C PRO A 425 10.53 -10.35 -15.73
N ASP A 426 11.09 -11.51 -16.05
CA ASP A 426 11.00 -12.08 -17.39
C ASP A 426 9.64 -12.76 -17.56
N VAL A 427 8.72 -12.08 -18.24
CA VAL A 427 7.36 -12.59 -18.51
C VAL A 427 7.40 -13.87 -19.36
N SER A 428 8.41 -14.04 -20.22
CA SER A 428 8.52 -15.23 -21.08
C SER A 428 8.86 -16.52 -20.31
N ALA A 429 9.41 -16.38 -19.10
CA ALA A 429 9.72 -17.49 -18.21
C ALA A 429 8.54 -17.89 -17.32
N MET A 430 7.43 -17.16 -17.33
CA MET A 430 6.26 -17.43 -16.50
C MET A 430 5.40 -18.54 -17.09
N ALA A 431 4.85 -19.40 -16.23
CA ALA A 431 4.00 -20.50 -16.67
C ALA A 431 2.67 -19.97 -17.25
N PRO A 432 2.19 -20.50 -18.40
CA PRO A 432 0.89 -20.14 -18.95
C PRO A 432 -0.24 -20.50 -17.98
N ILE A 433 -1.38 -19.84 -18.11
CA ILE A 433 -2.60 -20.14 -17.36
C ILE A 433 -3.55 -20.86 -18.33
N ASP A 434 -3.67 -22.18 -18.18
CA ASP A 434 -4.59 -22.93 -19.05
C ASP A 434 -6.04 -22.58 -18.71
N GLN A 435 -6.75 -22.06 -19.71
CA GLN A 435 -8.16 -21.82 -19.57
C GLN A 435 -8.95 -23.12 -19.56
N ASN A 436 -8.53 -24.23 -20.17
CA ASN A 436 -9.30 -25.48 -20.24
C ASN A 436 -10.77 -25.25 -20.69
N LEU A 437 -10.93 -24.61 -21.85
CA LEU A 437 -12.24 -24.35 -22.46
C LEU A 437 -12.74 -25.60 -23.20
N ALA A 438 -14.01 -25.93 -23.04
CA ALA A 438 -14.68 -26.97 -23.81
C ALA A 438 -14.78 -26.56 -25.28
N LYS A 439 -14.59 -27.52 -26.18
CA LYS A 439 -14.54 -27.31 -27.64
C LYS A 439 -15.72 -27.96 -28.34
N ALA A 440 -16.08 -27.43 -29.51
CA ALA A 440 -17.16 -27.97 -30.31
C ALA A 440 -16.90 -29.46 -30.64
N GLY A 441 -17.91 -30.30 -30.43
CA GLY A 441 -17.83 -31.75 -30.63
C GLY A 441 -17.41 -32.56 -29.39
N GLU A 442 -17.11 -31.91 -28.26
CA GLU A 442 -16.91 -32.59 -26.97
C GLU A 442 -18.24 -32.85 -26.25
N ASP A 443 -18.28 -33.91 -25.43
CA ASP A 443 -19.39 -34.13 -24.51
C ASP A 443 -19.42 -33.01 -23.46
N PHE A 444 -20.54 -32.29 -23.41
CA PHE A 444 -20.66 -31.09 -22.61
C PHE A 444 -21.86 -31.13 -21.68
N ALA A 445 -21.60 -30.93 -20.40
CA ALA A 445 -22.60 -30.60 -19.41
C ALA A 445 -22.09 -29.42 -18.56
N PRO A 446 -22.86 -28.32 -18.42
CA PRO A 446 -22.35 -27.09 -17.82
C PRO A 446 -21.79 -27.22 -16.41
N TYR A 447 -22.21 -28.24 -15.66
CA TYR A 447 -21.72 -28.58 -14.31
C TYR A 447 -21.12 -29.99 -14.25
N ALA A 448 -20.67 -30.55 -15.38
CA ALA A 448 -19.71 -31.65 -15.34
C ALA A 448 -18.39 -31.12 -14.79
N ARG A 449 -17.76 -31.88 -13.91
CA ARG A 449 -16.62 -31.42 -13.11
C ARG A 449 -15.35 -32.15 -13.49
N ASP A 450 -14.26 -31.41 -13.51
CA ASP A 450 -12.92 -31.97 -13.49
C ASP A 450 -12.68 -32.71 -12.14
N PRO A 451 -12.16 -33.94 -12.16
CA PRO A 451 -12.04 -34.75 -10.94
C PRO A 451 -10.95 -34.27 -9.98
N GLU A 452 -9.98 -33.46 -10.44
CA GLU A 452 -8.89 -32.96 -9.60
C GLU A 452 -9.23 -31.60 -8.99
N THR A 453 -9.78 -30.70 -9.79
CA THR A 453 -10.03 -29.31 -9.41
C THR A 453 -11.49 -29.06 -9.02
N LEU A 454 -12.42 -29.98 -9.34
CA LEU A 454 -13.87 -29.79 -9.24
C LEU A 454 -14.43 -28.62 -10.07
N ALA A 455 -13.59 -28.01 -10.91
CA ALA A 455 -13.97 -26.97 -11.83
C ALA A 455 -15.01 -27.50 -12.83
N ARG A 456 -16.07 -26.72 -13.07
CA ARG A 456 -17.04 -27.09 -14.10
C ARG A 456 -16.45 -26.94 -15.51
N GLN A 457 -16.97 -27.71 -16.46
CA GLN A 457 -16.74 -27.44 -17.88
C GLN A 457 -17.21 -26.02 -18.22
N PHE A 458 -16.43 -25.31 -19.02
CA PHE A 458 -16.71 -23.94 -19.44
C PHE A 458 -16.61 -23.82 -20.94
N ALA A 459 -17.70 -23.39 -21.57
CA ALA A 459 -17.79 -23.13 -22.99
C ALA A 459 -18.07 -21.65 -23.22
N ILE A 460 -17.48 -21.07 -24.26
CA ILE A 460 -17.75 -19.68 -24.65
C ILE A 460 -19.08 -19.64 -25.40
N PRO A 461 -20.00 -18.71 -25.06
CA PRO A 461 -21.24 -18.52 -25.81
C PRO A 461 -21.00 -18.35 -27.31
N GLY A 462 -21.80 -19.05 -28.13
CA GLY A 462 -21.64 -19.09 -29.58
C GLY A 462 -20.82 -20.28 -30.10
N THR A 463 -20.25 -21.10 -29.22
CA THR A 463 -19.61 -22.37 -29.62
C THR A 463 -20.67 -23.42 -29.99
N PRO A 464 -20.69 -23.93 -31.24
CA PRO A 464 -21.73 -24.85 -31.70
C PRO A 464 -21.80 -26.14 -30.87
N GLY A 465 -23.02 -26.54 -30.47
CA GLY A 465 -23.26 -27.79 -29.73
C GLY A 465 -22.97 -27.72 -28.24
N LEU A 466 -22.53 -26.57 -27.72
CA LEU A 466 -22.26 -26.34 -26.30
C LEU A 466 -23.23 -25.30 -25.69
N GLU A 467 -24.44 -25.19 -26.24
CA GLU A 467 -25.44 -24.23 -25.78
C GLU A 467 -25.84 -24.52 -24.32
N HIS A 468 -25.81 -23.51 -23.47
CA HIS A 468 -26.13 -23.68 -22.06
C HIS A 468 -26.74 -22.44 -21.41
N ARG A 469 -27.31 -22.66 -20.22
CA ARG A 469 -27.90 -21.62 -19.39
C ARG A 469 -27.51 -21.81 -17.93
N ILE A 470 -26.61 -20.97 -17.45
CA ILE A 470 -26.30 -20.83 -16.02
C ILE A 470 -27.01 -19.59 -15.45
N GLY A 471 -27.11 -19.49 -14.12
CA GLY A 471 -27.77 -18.38 -13.44
C GLY A 471 -27.80 -18.61 -11.93
N GLY A 472 -28.44 -17.72 -11.18
CA GLY A 472 -28.41 -17.71 -9.71
C GLY A 472 -29.27 -18.75 -8.99
N LEU A 473 -30.12 -19.50 -9.70
CA LEU A 473 -30.91 -20.60 -9.10
C LEU A 473 -30.07 -21.87 -9.01
N GLU A 474 -30.27 -22.65 -7.95
CA GLU A 474 -29.59 -23.93 -7.73
C GLU A 474 -29.69 -24.86 -8.95
N LYS A 475 -28.57 -25.52 -9.26
CA LYS A 475 -28.37 -26.28 -10.49
C LYS A 475 -28.15 -27.75 -10.22
N ALA A 476 -28.73 -28.60 -11.05
CA ALA A 476 -28.45 -30.03 -11.05
C ALA A 476 -26.99 -30.27 -11.41
N ASN A 477 -26.30 -31.10 -10.62
CA ASN A 477 -24.95 -31.55 -10.94
C ASN A 477 -24.90 -32.17 -12.35
N GLY A 478 -23.83 -31.88 -13.12
CA GLY A 478 -23.76 -32.26 -14.53
C GLY A 478 -24.58 -31.32 -15.42
N SER A 479 -25.89 -31.58 -15.55
CA SER A 479 -26.73 -30.98 -16.62
C SER A 479 -26.92 -29.45 -16.51
N GLY A 480 -26.81 -28.86 -15.31
CA GLY A 480 -27.05 -27.44 -15.11
C GLY A 480 -28.53 -27.00 -15.24
N ALA A 481 -29.46 -27.97 -15.27
CA ALA A 481 -30.89 -27.70 -15.14
C ALA A 481 -31.21 -27.12 -13.76
N ILE A 482 -32.34 -26.42 -13.61
CA ILE A 482 -32.78 -25.94 -12.29
C ILE A 482 -33.15 -27.16 -11.43
N SER A 483 -32.69 -27.19 -10.19
CA SER A 483 -33.01 -28.25 -9.24
C SER A 483 -33.35 -27.67 -7.88
N TYR A 484 -34.42 -28.19 -7.28
CA TYR A 484 -34.84 -27.89 -5.90
C TYR A 484 -34.75 -29.14 -5.00
N GLU A 485 -34.16 -30.22 -5.51
CA GLU A 485 -34.03 -31.48 -4.79
C GLU A 485 -33.07 -31.32 -3.61
N PRO A 486 -33.47 -31.66 -2.37
CA PRO A 486 -32.63 -31.47 -1.18
C PRO A 486 -31.25 -32.14 -1.29
N ALA A 487 -31.20 -33.36 -1.83
CA ALA A 487 -29.95 -34.09 -2.00
C ALA A 487 -29.01 -33.43 -3.02
N ASN A 488 -29.55 -32.82 -4.09
CA ASN A 488 -28.73 -32.08 -5.04
C ASN A 488 -28.20 -30.79 -4.40
N HIS A 489 -29.01 -30.09 -3.61
CA HIS A 489 -28.58 -28.87 -2.93
C HIS A 489 -27.43 -29.14 -1.95
N ASP A 490 -27.54 -30.16 -1.09
CA ASP A 490 -26.46 -30.56 -0.18
C ASP A 490 -25.17 -30.91 -0.96
N LEU A 491 -25.29 -31.70 -2.03
CA LEU A 491 -24.17 -32.06 -2.88
C LEU A 491 -23.49 -30.83 -3.49
N MET A 492 -24.25 -29.93 -4.13
CA MET A 492 -23.70 -28.77 -4.83
C MET A 492 -23.09 -27.75 -3.86
N VAL A 493 -23.66 -27.57 -2.67
CA VAL A 493 -23.06 -26.76 -1.60
C VAL A 493 -21.70 -27.33 -1.19
N ARG A 494 -21.65 -28.63 -0.88
CA ARG A 494 -20.39 -29.30 -0.49
C ARG A 494 -19.34 -29.26 -1.60
N LEU A 495 -19.73 -29.42 -2.85
CA LEU A 495 -18.81 -29.36 -3.99
C LEU A 495 -18.19 -27.98 -4.16
N ARG A 496 -18.98 -26.90 -4.03
CA ARG A 496 -18.46 -25.53 -4.07
C ARG A 496 -17.45 -25.27 -2.95
N GLN A 497 -17.72 -25.78 -1.74
CA GLN A 497 -16.79 -25.69 -0.62
C GLN A 497 -15.52 -26.53 -0.83
N ALA A 498 -15.68 -27.81 -1.17
CA ALA A 498 -14.57 -28.72 -1.43
C ALA A 498 -13.65 -28.23 -2.56
N LYS A 499 -14.20 -27.54 -3.55
CA LYS A 499 -13.43 -26.88 -4.61
C LYS A 499 -12.48 -25.82 -4.07
N ILE A 500 -12.96 -24.96 -3.17
CA ILE A 500 -12.12 -23.92 -2.54
C ILE A 500 -11.07 -24.55 -1.61
N ASP A 501 -11.48 -25.54 -0.81
CA ASP A 501 -10.56 -26.26 0.08
C ASP A 501 -9.49 -27.06 -0.69
N GLY A 502 -9.82 -27.49 -1.91
CA GLY A 502 -8.92 -28.20 -2.83
C GLY A 502 -7.97 -27.32 -3.62
N ILE A 503 -8.04 -25.99 -3.50
CA ILE A 503 -7.10 -25.09 -4.16
C ILE A 503 -5.70 -25.32 -3.59
N LYS A 504 -4.78 -25.78 -4.44
CA LYS A 504 -3.37 -25.96 -4.07
C LYS A 504 -2.71 -24.60 -3.87
N VAL A 505 -2.26 -24.34 -2.63
CA VAL A 505 -1.48 -23.16 -2.25
C VAL A 505 -0.14 -23.60 -1.66
N PRO A 506 0.93 -22.78 -1.76
CA PRO A 506 2.22 -23.11 -1.14
C PRO A 506 2.11 -23.30 0.37
N ASP A 507 2.95 -24.16 0.92
CA ASP A 507 3.12 -24.27 2.37
C ASP A 507 3.64 -22.95 2.96
N LEU A 508 3.23 -22.66 4.19
CA LEU A 508 3.73 -21.51 4.94
C LEU A 508 5.21 -21.71 5.24
N VAL A 509 6.03 -20.81 4.71
CA VAL A 509 7.46 -20.71 5.03
C VAL A 509 7.62 -19.87 6.29
N VAL A 510 8.42 -20.37 7.23
CA VAL A 510 8.75 -19.68 8.48
C VAL A 510 10.22 -19.27 8.44
N ASP A 511 10.48 -17.99 8.64
CA ASP A 511 11.82 -17.47 8.89
C ASP A 511 12.14 -17.63 10.39
N ASP A 512 12.77 -18.74 10.73
CA ASP A 512 13.33 -19.03 12.05
C ASP A 512 14.79 -19.48 11.91
N PRO A 513 15.75 -18.54 11.92
CA PRO A 513 17.17 -18.88 11.79
C PRO A 513 17.72 -19.64 13.02
N SER A 514 17.03 -19.56 14.17
CA SER A 514 17.44 -20.27 15.39
C SER A 514 16.95 -21.72 15.40
N GLY A 515 15.80 -21.98 14.78
CA GLY A 515 15.10 -23.27 14.79
C GLY A 515 14.38 -23.58 16.11
N ASP A 516 14.63 -22.78 17.15
CA ASP A 516 14.13 -22.93 18.52
C ASP A 516 13.55 -21.62 19.09
N ALA A 517 12.94 -20.79 18.23
CA ALA A 517 12.35 -19.53 18.66
C ALA A 517 11.19 -19.71 19.66
N GLU A 518 11.09 -18.79 20.62
CA GLU A 518 10.07 -18.84 21.69
C GLU A 518 8.76 -18.17 21.29
N LEU A 519 8.78 -17.37 20.22
CA LEU A 519 7.68 -16.56 19.73
C LEU A 519 7.63 -16.62 18.21
N LEU A 520 6.44 -16.83 17.64
CA LEU A 520 6.14 -16.62 16.22
C LEU A 520 5.37 -15.32 16.04
N MET A 521 5.94 -14.40 15.27
CA MET A 521 5.23 -13.25 14.71
C MET A 521 4.57 -13.65 13.40
N LEU A 522 3.24 -13.64 13.37
CA LEU A 522 2.45 -13.98 12.19
C LEU A 522 1.83 -12.69 11.60
N GLY A 523 2.05 -12.45 10.32
CA GLY A 523 1.47 -11.29 9.61
C GLY A 523 0.66 -11.68 8.37
N TRP A 524 -0.06 -10.69 7.85
CA TRP A 524 -0.70 -10.70 6.53
C TRP A 524 -0.79 -9.26 5.98
N GLY A 525 -0.81 -9.10 4.66
CA GLY A 525 -0.86 -7.78 4.03
C GLY A 525 0.33 -6.87 4.40
N SER A 526 0.09 -5.57 4.52
CA SER A 526 1.13 -4.56 4.82
C SER A 526 1.81 -4.68 6.20
N SER A 527 1.36 -5.58 7.08
CA SER A 527 2.07 -5.86 8.34
C SER A 527 3.42 -6.55 8.13
N TYR A 528 3.69 -7.08 6.93
CA TYR A 528 4.95 -7.77 6.59
C TYR A 528 6.20 -6.95 6.93
N GLY A 529 6.29 -5.73 6.39
CA GLY A 529 7.47 -4.88 6.53
C GLY A 529 7.79 -4.54 7.98
N PRO A 530 6.83 -3.98 8.76
CA PRO A 530 7.03 -3.67 10.17
C PRO A 530 7.41 -4.89 11.02
N ILE A 531 6.77 -6.04 10.79
CA ILE A 531 7.10 -7.29 11.49
C ILE A 531 8.52 -7.75 11.15
N ALA A 532 8.88 -7.74 9.87
CA ALA A 532 10.19 -8.17 9.41
C ALA A 532 11.32 -7.31 9.98
N GLU A 533 11.16 -5.99 9.94
CA GLU A 533 12.14 -5.06 10.47
C GLU A 533 12.27 -5.17 11.99
N ALA A 534 11.17 -5.30 12.73
CA ALA A 534 11.19 -5.52 14.18
C ALA A 534 11.89 -6.85 14.54
N CYS A 535 11.56 -7.94 13.83
CA CYS A 535 12.24 -9.23 14.02
C CYS A 535 13.74 -9.13 13.75
N ARG A 536 14.16 -8.43 12.68
CA ARG A 536 15.59 -8.18 12.38
C ARG A 536 16.26 -7.37 13.50
N ARG A 537 15.61 -6.37 14.07
CA ARG A 537 16.14 -5.54 15.17
C ARG A 537 16.31 -6.33 16.47
N VAL A 538 15.29 -7.01 16.96
CA VAL A 538 15.38 -7.77 18.23
C VAL A 538 16.32 -8.97 18.13
N ARG A 539 16.43 -9.62 16.96
CA ARG A 539 17.40 -10.70 16.72
C ARG A 539 18.84 -10.23 16.81
N ARG A 540 19.15 -8.99 16.38
CA ARG A 540 20.48 -8.38 16.60
C ARG A 540 20.78 -8.19 18.09
N GLY A 541 19.75 -8.01 18.92
CA GLY A 541 19.83 -8.00 20.37
C GLY A 541 19.89 -9.39 21.03
N GLY A 542 19.86 -10.48 20.25
CA GLY A 542 19.92 -11.86 20.74
C GLY A 542 18.56 -12.51 21.04
N VAL A 543 17.44 -11.84 20.75
CA VAL A 543 16.10 -12.38 20.96
C VAL A 543 15.77 -13.43 19.89
N LYS A 544 15.27 -14.59 20.32
CA LYS A 544 14.87 -15.70 19.43
C LYS A 544 13.39 -15.60 19.06
N VAL A 545 13.13 -14.91 17.95
CA VAL A 545 11.78 -14.75 17.39
C VAL A 545 11.73 -15.33 15.98
N ALA A 546 10.67 -16.07 15.65
CA ALA A 546 10.33 -16.55 14.33
C ALA A 546 9.34 -15.60 13.64
N GLN A 547 9.36 -15.56 12.32
CA GLN A 547 8.42 -14.78 11.52
C GLN A 547 7.77 -15.65 10.45
N ALA A 548 6.47 -15.49 10.24
CA ALA A 548 5.76 -16.05 9.10
C ALA A 548 4.75 -15.05 8.53
N HIS A 549 4.41 -15.18 7.25
CA HIS A 549 3.49 -14.28 6.58
C HIS A 549 2.51 -15.03 5.67
N LEU A 550 1.22 -14.75 5.82
CA LEU A 550 0.15 -15.41 5.05
C LEU A 550 -0.20 -14.61 3.80
N ARG A 551 0.05 -15.19 2.63
CA ARG A 551 -0.47 -14.72 1.34
C ARG A 551 -1.88 -15.23 1.08
N ASN A 552 -2.09 -16.54 1.23
CA ASN A 552 -3.38 -17.19 1.02
C ASN A 552 -4.17 -17.20 2.33
N LEU A 553 -5.31 -16.51 2.33
CA LEU A 553 -6.20 -16.42 3.50
C LEU A 553 -7.39 -17.37 3.37
N ASN A 554 -7.74 -17.76 2.13
CA ASN A 554 -8.66 -18.86 1.86
C ASN A 554 -8.37 -19.54 0.50
N PRO A 555 -8.07 -20.84 0.45
CA PRO A 555 -7.76 -21.68 1.61
C PRO A 555 -6.46 -21.20 2.29
N LEU A 556 -6.29 -21.60 3.55
CA LEU A 556 -5.05 -21.41 4.29
C LEU A 556 -4.04 -22.49 3.90
N PRO A 557 -2.72 -22.24 4.01
CA PRO A 557 -1.69 -23.26 3.81
C PRO A 557 -1.95 -24.53 4.64
N ALA A 558 -1.75 -25.70 4.02
CA ALA A 558 -2.08 -26.98 4.64
C ALA A 558 -1.26 -27.25 5.92
N ASN A 559 0.00 -26.83 5.94
CA ASN A 559 0.91 -26.98 7.08
C ASN A 559 0.66 -25.96 8.22
N LEU A 560 -0.24 -24.98 8.05
CA LEU A 560 -0.38 -23.86 9.00
C LEU A 560 -0.69 -24.32 10.42
N GLY A 561 -1.58 -25.30 10.58
CA GLY A 561 -1.93 -25.82 11.91
C GLY A 561 -0.76 -26.49 12.64
N GLU A 562 0.17 -27.12 11.91
CA GLU A 562 1.40 -27.68 12.48
C GLU A 562 2.37 -26.56 12.87
N VAL A 563 2.58 -25.61 11.97
CA VAL A 563 3.44 -24.43 12.20
C VAL A 563 3.00 -23.68 13.45
N LEU A 564 1.71 -23.37 13.60
CA LEU A 564 1.18 -22.63 14.74
C LEU A 564 1.40 -23.35 16.08
N ARG A 565 1.30 -24.69 16.10
CA ARG A 565 1.48 -25.49 17.33
C ARG A 565 2.94 -25.67 17.73
N ARG A 566 3.88 -25.45 16.80
CA ARG A 566 5.31 -25.60 17.07
C ARG A 566 5.84 -24.52 18.02
N TYR A 567 5.24 -23.34 18.01
CA TYR A 567 5.74 -22.19 18.78
C TYR A 567 5.00 -22.04 20.10
N PRO A 568 5.71 -21.78 21.22
CA PRO A 568 5.07 -21.57 22.53
C PRO A 568 4.12 -20.37 22.56
N LYS A 569 4.46 -19.29 21.83
CA LYS A 569 3.66 -18.07 21.71
C LYS A 569 3.48 -17.75 20.23
N VAL A 570 2.26 -17.39 19.85
CA VAL A 570 1.95 -16.85 18.52
C VAL A 570 1.31 -15.49 18.69
N VAL A 571 1.88 -14.47 18.07
CA VAL A 571 1.38 -13.09 18.09
C VAL A 571 1.04 -12.66 16.67
N LEU A 572 -0.10 -11.99 16.53
CA LEU A 572 -0.63 -11.56 15.24
C LEU A 572 -1.00 -10.07 15.30
N PRO A 573 -0.09 -9.17 14.87
CA PRO A 573 -0.42 -7.77 14.66
C PRO A 573 -1.35 -7.62 13.46
N GLU A 574 -2.52 -7.00 13.67
CA GLU A 574 -3.48 -6.75 12.60
C GLU A 574 -4.12 -5.37 12.72
N MET A 575 -4.29 -4.70 11.59
CA MET A 575 -4.91 -3.36 11.53
C MET A 575 -6.44 -3.44 11.55
N ASN A 576 -6.97 -4.17 12.52
CA ASN A 576 -8.38 -4.37 12.80
C ASN A 576 -8.52 -4.87 14.27
N LEU A 577 -9.72 -5.29 14.68
CA LEU A 577 -10.01 -5.77 16.04
C LEU A 577 -9.98 -7.30 16.20
N GLY A 578 -9.11 -8.01 15.49
CA GLY A 578 -8.89 -9.45 15.69
C GLY A 578 -9.49 -10.40 14.65
N GLN A 579 -9.67 -9.97 13.40
CA GLN A 579 -10.39 -10.77 12.38
C GLN A 579 -9.67 -12.07 12.04
N LEU A 580 -8.38 -12.02 11.74
CA LEU A 580 -7.63 -13.21 11.35
C LEU A 580 -7.37 -14.10 12.58
N ALA A 581 -7.05 -13.49 13.73
CA ALA A 581 -6.88 -14.23 14.98
C ALA A 581 -8.14 -15.03 15.37
N LEU A 582 -9.34 -14.44 15.18
CA LEU A 582 -10.62 -15.14 15.41
C LEU A 582 -10.73 -16.41 14.55
N LEU A 583 -10.42 -16.31 13.25
CA LEU A 583 -10.51 -17.43 12.31
C LEU A 583 -9.51 -18.54 12.64
N LEU A 584 -8.26 -18.17 12.89
CA LEU A 584 -7.19 -19.12 13.16
C LEU A 584 -7.40 -19.84 14.50
N ARG A 585 -7.84 -19.13 15.54
CA ARG A 585 -8.25 -19.74 16.83
C ARG A 585 -9.38 -20.74 16.63
N GLY A 586 -10.42 -20.35 15.89
CA GLY A 586 -11.57 -21.21 15.60
C GLY A 586 -11.21 -22.48 14.81
N ARG A 587 -10.25 -22.38 13.87
CA ARG A 587 -9.85 -23.50 13.00
C ARG A 587 -8.81 -24.43 13.62
N TYR A 588 -7.85 -23.91 14.37
CA TYR A 588 -6.68 -24.69 14.83
C TYR A 588 -6.60 -24.92 16.33
N LEU A 589 -7.44 -24.22 17.13
CA LEU A 589 -7.44 -24.24 18.59
C LEU A 589 -6.08 -23.89 19.20
N VAL A 590 -5.36 -22.97 18.56
CA VAL A 590 -4.10 -22.39 19.06
C VAL A 590 -4.39 -21.01 19.65
N ASP A 591 -3.79 -20.68 20.80
CA ASP A 591 -3.91 -19.35 21.38
C ASP A 591 -3.04 -18.35 20.62
N ILE A 592 -3.69 -17.57 19.76
CA ILE A 592 -3.05 -16.53 18.94
C ILE A 592 -3.33 -15.16 19.56
N GLN A 593 -2.31 -14.54 20.14
CA GLN A 593 -2.42 -13.22 20.75
C GLN A 593 -2.54 -12.14 19.66
N SER A 594 -3.76 -11.65 19.43
CA SER A 594 -4.01 -10.56 18.48
C SER A 594 -3.53 -9.25 19.07
N VAL A 595 -2.82 -8.45 18.27
CA VAL A 595 -2.47 -7.07 18.60
C VAL A 595 -3.16 -6.13 17.64
N THR A 596 -4.06 -5.33 18.19
CA THR A 596 -5.05 -4.60 17.41
C THR A 596 -4.64 -3.14 17.21
N LYS A 597 -4.70 -2.65 15.96
CA LYS A 597 -4.45 -1.24 15.62
C LYS A 597 -5.52 -0.73 14.66
N VAL A 598 -6.34 0.22 15.12
CA VAL A 598 -7.45 0.80 14.33
C VAL A 598 -7.36 2.33 14.29
N THR A 599 -6.14 2.84 14.02
CA THR A 599 -5.84 4.28 13.99
C THR A 599 -5.75 4.85 12.58
N GLY A 600 -6.04 4.06 11.54
CA GLY A 600 -5.87 4.47 10.15
C GLY A 600 -4.40 4.57 9.70
N GLN A 601 -3.48 3.91 10.42
CA GLN A 601 -2.04 3.98 10.19
C GLN A 601 -1.42 2.57 10.24
N ALA A 602 -0.40 2.36 9.41
CA ALA A 602 0.42 1.15 9.44
C ALA A 602 1.13 0.98 10.80
N PHE A 603 1.47 -0.27 11.15
CA PHE A 603 2.38 -0.53 12.28
C PHE A 603 3.74 0.11 12.04
N LEU A 604 4.34 0.60 13.11
CA LEU A 604 5.76 0.99 13.12
C LEU A 604 6.58 -0.22 13.57
N ALA A 605 7.84 -0.34 13.11
CA ALA A 605 8.72 -1.40 13.55
C ALA A 605 9.06 -1.27 15.04
N ASP A 606 9.30 -0.05 15.55
CA ASP A 606 9.53 0.20 16.99
C ASP A 606 8.34 -0.22 17.87
N GLU A 607 7.12 0.03 17.40
CA GLU A 607 5.89 -0.44 18.03
C GLU A 607 5.85 -1.98 18.11
N VAL A 608 6.25 -2.65 17.03
CA VAL A 608 6.28 -4.12 16.96
C VAL A 608 7.41 -4.72 17.80
N GLU A 609 8.55 -4.06 17.94
CA GLU A 609 9.60 -4.45 18.89
C GLU A 609 9.03 -4.48 20.32
N GLY A 610 8.34 -3.42 20.74
CA GLY A 610 7.68 -3.39 22.05
C GLY A 610 6.60 -4.47 22.22
N ILE A 611 5.89 -4.84 21.15
CA ILE A 611 4.94 -5.97 21.15
C ILE A 611 5.66 -7.30 21.40
N ILE A 612 6.83 -7.51 20.79
CA ILE A 612 7.64 -8.72 20.99
C ILE A 612 8.08 -8.79 22.46
N ASP A 613 8.57 -7.68 23.01
CA ASP A 613 9.00 -7.61 24.41
C ASP A 613 7.85 -7.93 25.37
N ASP A 614 6.68 -7.34 25.17
CA ASP A 614 5.49 -7.59 25.99
C ASP A 614 4.98 -9.04 25.86
N ALA A 615 5.06 -9.60 24.65
CA ALA A 615 4.68 -10.99 24.42
C ALA A 615 5.61 -11.94 25.19
N LEU A 616 6.92 -11.69 25.15
CA LEU A 616 7.92 -12.49 25.87
C LEU A 616 7.78 -12.32 27.38
N ALA A 617 7.51 -11.11 27.87
CA ALA A 617 7.23 -10.82 29.28
C ALA A 617 5.88 -11.36 29.78
N GLY A 618 4.94 -11.66 28.88
CA GLY A 618 3.60 -12.15 29.22
C GLY A 618 2.62 -11.03 29.62
N THR A 619 2.93 -9.78 29.27
CA THR A 619 2.14 -8.57 29.59
C THR A 619 1.27 -8.09 28.43
N LEU A 620 1.38 -8.71 27.26
CA LEU A 620 0.69 -8.26 26.04
C LEU A 620 -0.83 -8.21 26.19
N ALA A 621 -1.45 -9.19 26.86
CA ALA A 621 -2.89 -9.21 27.09
C ALA A 621 -3.37 -8.02 27.93
N ASP A 622 -2.59 -7.62 28.95
CA ASP A 622 -2.92 -6.48 29.80
C ASP A 622 -2.85 -5.17 29.00
N ARG A 623 -1.82 -5.02 28.16
CA ARG A 623 -1.67 -3.87 27.25
C ARG A 623 -2.83 -3.75 26.27
N GLU A 624 -3.31 -4.85 25.68
CA GLU A 624 -4.46 -4.81 24.78
C GLU A 624 -5.77 -4.49 25.52
N ASN A 625 -5.98 -5.02 26.73
CA ASN A 625 -7.15 -4.71 27.55
C ASN A 625 -7.18 -3.24 28.00
N GLU A 626 -6.01 -2.64 28.24
CA GLU A 626 -5.87 -1.24 28.62
C GLU A 626 -6.36 -0.30 27.51
N LYS A 627 -6.12 -0.61 26.22
CA LYS A 627 -6.59 0.20 25.09
C LYS A 627 -8.09 0.47 25.14
N ALA A 628 -8.88 -0.57 25.39
CA ALA A 628 -10.35 -0.45 25.49
C ALA A 628 -10.77 0.35 26.73
N SER A 629 -10.05 0.20 27.85
CA SER A 629 -10.31 0.91 29.10
C SER A 629 -10.01 2.41 28.96
N LEU A 630 -8.89 2.76 28.33
CA LEU A 630 -8.52 4.15 28.00
C LEU A 630 -9.53 4.78 27.04
N ALA A 631 -9.94 4.07 25.99
CA ALA A 631 -10.96 4.54 25.06
C ALA A 631 -12.29 4.84 25.77
N ARG A 632 -12.71 3.98 26.70
CA ARG A 632 -13.90 4.22 27.54
C ARG A 632 -13.71 5.44 28.43
N ALA A 633 -12.59 5.56 29.12
CA ALA A 633 -12.30 6.68 30.01
C ALA A 633 -12.31 8.03 29.26
N ALA A 634 -11.76 8.06 28.04
CA ALA A 634 -11.75 9.25 27.18
C ALA A 634 -13.13 9.62 26.61
N ALA A 635 -14.04 8.65 26.45
CA ALA A 635 -15.33 8.86 25.79
C ALA A 635 -16.43 9.43 26.70
N VAL A 636 -16.32 9.30 28.02
CA VAL A 636 -17.38 9.74 28.96
C VAL A 636 -17.37 11.27 29.09
N THR A 637 -18.18 11.93 28.27
CA THR A 637 -18.35 13.40 28.27
C THR A 637 -19.60 13.86 29.01
N ILE A 638 -20.49 12.93 29.36
CA ILE A 638 -21.69 13.20 30.17
C ILE A 638 -21.38 12.74 31.60
N ALA A 639 -21.21 13.69 32.52
CA ALA A 639 -21.20 13.38 33.94
C ALA A 639 -22.58 12.80 34.31
N GLY A 640 -22.61 11.56 34.78
CA GLY A 640 -23.85 10.97 35.27
C GLY A 640 -24.42 11.83 36.39
N THR A 641 -25.63 12.36 36.21
CA THR A 641 -26.46 12.93 37.28
C THR A 641 -26.92 11.79 38.19
N ALA A 642 -26.02 11.28 39.02
CA ALA A 642 -26.34 10.38 40.11
C ALA A 642 -25.86 11.01 41.42
N GLY A 643 -26.79 11.63 42.14
CA GLY A 643 -26.63 11.95 43.56
C GLY A 643 -26.66 13.43 43.95
N ALA A 644 -27.75 14.14 43.64
CA ALA A 644 -28.19 15.29 44.43
C ALA A 644 -29.69 15.56 44.19
N ASN A 645 -30.55 14.77 44.82
CA ASN A 645 -31.77 15.25 45.47
C ASN A 645 -32.54 14.09 46.12
N SER A 646 -32.70 14.22 47.44
CA SER A 646 -33.67 13.60 48.37
C SER A 646 -33.69 12.08 48.49
#